data_AF-A0A380AJ63-F1
#
_entry.id   AF-A0A380AJ63-F1
#
_cell.length_a   1.000
_cell.length_b   1.000
_cell.length_c   1.000
_cell.angle_alpha   90.00
_cell.angle_beta   90.00
_cell.angle_gamma   90.00
#
_symmetry.space_group_name_H-M   'P 1'
#
loop_
_entity.id
_entity.type
_entity.pdbx_description
1 polymer ?
#
loop_
_entity_poly.entity_id
_entity_poly.type
_entity_poly.pdbx_seq_one_letter_code
_entity_poly.pdbx_strand_id
1 'polypeptide(L)'
;MSDYYVLLSDAGAKLEAAAHAAGESVELSEFGVCDGGVDFTPDPALTAFANEVYRGPISALDVSADDPTEIVAQCIIPADSGGYTLRGVAIYASDGTLYAVGNYAAQDKPAPDSGFAVSLEILVMLALSATTDVMLVVTDTAYLTEKQADTLYLRQDKNLGEIADRGDTAQQAARDNLELGTAAVANVGTNTGNVMAVGAFGLGRGSSHKDDAYNNIGEIYRVNNTSASSPTTGVAGVVSLPCDGGPSTGYIAVSYAGAIWSGHSDSPENGVTWYRVYTTVYKPTAEDVGALPITGGNVTGTLTAPVLAARNATTSKRLSLDVQGSAVNDVSMSVFSDGTHQKLDYADTQGWLVSLWRNIADGSVSLQVNGTMNADVINEAGQRVYSPNNPQPIDLSSYVQGIRKGARVSLGSTQDITTDDGYIDDFHFASQPDDSHIWQVGYSPLQYLVNGTWLTLYFGAFELSAREIKPVPEGITRLQDFNVHRHTLVDANGYEWYAASEKIQGKYFVGYFDNGVIVVSDTDASMLFPRGMSVAGVDSLPKGFKPDGENWVFDGTRVVPRIYTTAETVARNRREFNRRVTKARHAAWPLECAVSTGEATHAQQATLLDIQRYVVNLQAVDLAEGPAAWPTPPATLSLQEDA
;
A
#
# COMPACT_ATOMS: atom_id res chain seq x y z
N MET A 1 24.27 74.88 102.38
CA MET A 1 23.09 74.07 102.03
C MET A 1 22.72 74.50 100.63
N SER A 2 22.46 73.56 99.73
CA SER A 2 21.93 73.89 98.41
C SER A 2 20.60 74.61 98.59
N ASP A 3 20.35 75.65 97.80
CA ASP A 3 19.11 76.43 97.88
C ASP A 3 17.87 75.59 97.49
N TYR A 4 18.09 74.41 96.87
CA TYR A 4 17.07 73.43 96.50
C TYR A 4 17.51 72.02 96.92
N TYR A 5 16.59 71.25 97.50
CA TYR A 5 16.81 69.90 98.00
C TYR A 5 15.49 69.12 98.08
N VAL A 6 15.61 67.80 98.15
CA VAL A 6 14.50 66.86 98.25
C VAL A 6 14.69 66.05 99.51
N LEU A 7 13.62 65.83 100.27
CA LEU A 7 13.61 64.98 101.45
C LEU A 7 12.59 63.86 101.27
N LEU A 8 12.93 62.71 101.82
CA LEU A 8 11.97 61.62 102.00
C LEU A 8 10.92 62.04 103.03
N SER A 9 9.65 61.74 102.78
CA SER A 9 8.62 61.96 103.80
C SER A 9 8.70 60.88 104.89
N ASP A 10 8.12 61.14 106.06
CA ASP A 10 8.01 60.13 107.13
C ASP A 10 7.26 58.88 106.67
N ALA A 11 6.35 59.02 105.70
CA ALA A 11 5.64 57.89 105.09
C ALA A 11 6.51 57.15 104.07
N GLY A 12 7.27 57.88 103.24
CA GLY A 12 8.21 57.33 102.28
C GLY A 12 9.36 56.57 102.94
N ALA A 13 9.93 57.10 104.02
CA ALA A 13 10.97 56.44 104.81
C ALA A 13 10.48 55.13 105.45
N LYS A 14 9.23 55.09 105.90
CA LYS A 14 8.61 53.85 106.41
C LYS A 14 8.38 52.84 105.30
N LEU A 15 7.98 53.30 104.12
CA LEU A 15 7.75 52.45 102.95
C LEU A 15 9.07 51.84 102.44
N GLU A 16 10.13 52.65 102.33
CA GLU A 16 11.47 52.19 101.95
C GLU A 16 12.01 51.17 102.96
N ALA A 17 11.92 51.47 104.26
CA ALA A 17 12.37 50.54 105.31
C ALA A 17 11.58 49.21 105.31
N ALA A 18 10.28 49.24 104.99
CA ALA A 18 9.45 48.04 104.88
C ALA A 18 9.81 47.20 103.65
N ALA A 19 10.01 47.85 102.50
CA ALA A 19 10.41 47.19 101.25
C ALA A 19 11.80 46.54 101.40
N HIS A 20 12.76 47.27 101.98
CA HIS A 20 14.10 46.75 102.28
C HIS A 20 14.06 45.52 103.20
N ALA A 21 13.22 45.53 104.24
CA ALA A 21 13.06 44.39 105.13
C ALA A 21 12.41 43.17 104.45
N ALA A 22 11.57 43.39 103.42
CA ALA A 22 10.91 42.35 102.64
C ALA A 22 11.77 41.82 101.47
N GLY A 23 12.82 42.54 101.07
CA GLY A 23 13.58 42.25 99.86
C GLY A 23 12.82 42.61 98.57
N GLU A 24 11.87 43.53 98.67
CA GLU A 24 11.07 44.07 97.56
C GLU A 24 11.54 45.49 97.22
N SER A 25 11.21 45.96 96.01
CA SER A 25 11.48 47.36 95.60
C SER A 25 10.21 48.19 95.73
N VAL A 26 10.35 49.44 96.16
CA VAL A 26 9.28 50.45 96.16
C VAL A 26 9.01 50.88 94.71
N GLU A 27 7.78 50.64 94.27
CA GLU A 27 7.34 51.09 92.96
C GLU A 27 6.93 52.56 93.00
N LEU A 28 7.62 53.40 92.23
CA LEU A 28 7.25 54.81 92.05
C LEU A 28 6.46 54.96 90.75
N SER A 29 5.38 55.74 90.81
CA SER A 29 4.42 55.83 89.71
C SER A 29 4.14 57.27 89.26
N GLU A 30 3.97 58.20 90.19
CA GLU A 30 3.53 59.56 89.88
C GLU A 30 4.50 60.63 90.41
N PHE A 31 4.51 61.75 89.71
CA PHE A 31 5.26 62.96 90.01
C PHE A 31 4.26 64.12 90.12
N GLY A 32 4.27 64.78 91.27
CA GLY A 32 3.45 65.95 91.57
C GLY A 32 4.24 67.25 91.50
N VAL A 33 3.55 68.32 91.14
CA VAL A 33 4.10 69.68 91.05
C VAL A 33 3.14 70.65 91.71
N CYS A 34 3.67 71.56 92.54
CA CYS A 34 2.89 72.60 93.18
C CYS A 34 3.35 74.00 92.76
N ASP A 35 2.40 74.94 92.76
CA ASP A 35 2.71 76.35 92.53
C ASP A 35 3.10 77.10 93.82
N GLY A 36 2.85 76.47 94.97
CA GLY A 36 3.20 76.94 96.32
C GLY A 36 2.50 78.23 96.77
N GLY A 37 2.03 79.09 95.87
CA GLY A 37 1.60 80.48 96.13
C GLY A 37 2.71 81.41 96.64
N VAL A 38 3.60 80.87 97.49
CA VAL A 38 4.86 81.39 98.04
C VAL A 38 5.94 80.30 97.91
N ASP A 39 7.19 80.59 98.29
CA ASP A 39 8.28 79.60 98.22
C ASP A 39 7.97 78.35 99.06
N PHE A 40 8.05 77.18 98.44
CA PHE A 40 7.76 75.90 99.08
C PHE A 40 8.95 75.46 99.95
N THR A 41 8.69 75.13 101.21
CA THR A 41 9.69 74.55 102.13
C THR A 41 9.37 73.06 102.34
N PRO A 42 10.26 72.12 101.97
CA PRO A 42 10.02 70.70 102.16
C PRO A 42 9.99 70.34 103.65
N ASP A 43 8.94 69.62 104.07
CA ASP A 43 8.76 69.11 105.43
C ASP A 43 8.45 67.60 105.38
N PRO A 44 9.26 66.74 106.02
CA PRO A 44 9.06 65.29 106.01
C PRO A 44 7.73 64.86 106.67
N ALA A 45 7.14 65.68 107.53
CA ALA A 45 5.86 65.37 108.19
C ALA A 45 4.62 65.57 107.28
N LEU A 46 4.81 66.04 106.04
CA LEU A 46 3.71 66.22 105.09
C LEU A 46 3.07 64.88 104.72
N THR A 47 1.75 64.82 104.84
CA THR A 47 0.92 63.67 104.42
C THR A 47 0.14 63.95 103.14
N ALA A 48 0.13 65.20 102.67
CA ALA A 48 -0.48 65.64 101.43
C ALA A 48 0.32 66.80 100.82
N PHE A 49 0.33 66.91 99.50
CA PHE A 49 1.04 67.96 98.78
C PHE A 49 0.07 69.11 98.47
N ALA A 50 0.21 70.22 99.20
CA ALA A 50 -0.69 71.36 99.09
C ALA A 50 -0.45 72.17 97.82
N ASN A 51 -1.52 72.76 97.26
CA ASN A 51 -1.48 73.55 96.02
C ASN A 51 -0.87 72.80 94.83
N GLU A 52 -1.16 71.50 94.72
CA GLU A 52 -0.79 70.68 93.58
C GLU A 52 -1.51 71.19 92.32
N VAL A 53 -0.72 71.59 91.32
CA VAL A 53 -1.19 72.12 90.03
C VAL A 53 -1.04 71.11 88.90
N TYR A 54 -0.20 70.10 89.08
CA TYR A 54 -0.06 68.99 88.15
C TYR A 54 0.36 67.71 88.89
N ARG A 55 -0.21 66.59 88.46
CA ARG A 55 0.20 65.24 88.81
C ARG A 55 0.14 64.39 87.56
N GLY A 56 1.22 63.66 87.30
CA GLY A 56 1.30 62.77 86.16
C GLY A 56 2.30 61.65 86.40
N PRO A 57 2.36 60.65 85.51
CA PRO A 57 3.29 59.55 85.64
C PRO A 57 4.76 60.02 85.56
N ILE A 58 5.65 59.28 86.20
CA ILE A 58 7.10 59.49 86.07
C ILE A 58 7.54 59.08 84.66
N SER A 59 8.27 59.95 83.97
CA SER A 59 8.67 59.80 82.56
C SER A 59 9.93 58.96 82.37
N ALA A 60 10.85 59.03 83.33
CA ALA A 60 12.03 58.18 83.41
C ALA A 60 12.56 58.16 84.86
N LEU A 61 13.23 57.07 85.21
CA LEU A 61 13.91 56.90 86.49
C LEU A 61 15.27 56.28 86.19
N ASP A 62 16.34 56.98 86.52
CA ASP A 62 17.72 56.52 86.26
C ASP A 62 18.60 56.77 87.49
N VAL A 63 19.64 55.96 87.67
CA VAL A 63 20.62 56.19 88.74
C VAL A 63 21.47 57.40 88.35
N SER A 64 21.73 58.31 89.29
CA SER A 64 22.55 59.49 89.01
C SER A 64 23.94 59.07 88.53
N ALA A 65 24.41 59.69 87.45
CA ALA A 65 25.75 59.44 86.91
C ALA A 65 26.86 59.97 87.85
N ASP A 66 26.51 60.93 88.70
CA ASP A 66 27.44 61.58 89.63
C ASP A 66 27.48 60.88 90.99
N ASP A 67 26.36 60.29 91.45
CA ASP A 67 26.26 59.56 92.71
C ASP A 67 25.36 58.29 92.59
N PRO A 68 25.91 57.07 92.70
CA PRO A 68 25.15 55.83 92.65
C PRO A 68 24.12 55.63 93.77
N THR A 69 24.12 56.48 94.80
CA THR A 69 23.15 56.48 95.91
C THR A 69 21.95 57.42 95.67
N GLU A 70 21.97 58.17 94.57
CA GLU A 70 20.88 59.05 94.16
C GLU A 70 20.17 58.50 92.93
N ILE A 71 18.84 58.68 92.89
CA ILE A 71 18.03 58.42 91.71
C ILE A 71 17.53 59.74 91.15
N VAL A 72 17.60 59.88 89.83
CA VAL A 72 17.03 60.99 89.08
C VAL A 72 15.63 60.59 88.62
N ALA A 73 14.62 61.15 89.28
CA ALA A 73 13.23 61.06 88.84
C ALA A 73 12.95 62.18 87.84
N GLN A 74 12.52 61.79 86.64
CA GLN A 74 12.22 62.71 85.56
C GLN A 74 10.72 62.73 85.28
N CYS A 75 10.14 63.93 85.15
CA CYS A 75 8.76 64.13 84.73
C CYS A 75 8.69 65.11 83.57
N ILE A 76 8.01 64.70 82.51
CA ILE A 76 7.64 65.57 81.39
C ILE A 76 6.22 66.06 81.66
N ILE A 77 6.09 67.36 81.94
CA ILE A 77 4.79 68.04 81.95
C ILE A 77 4.41 68.32 80.49
N PRO A 78 3.25 67.83 80.02
CA PRO A 78 2.82 68.04 78.65
C PRO A 78 2.44 69.50 78.36
N ALA A 79 2.38 69.84 77.08
CA ALA A 79 2.14 71.21 76.63
C ALA A 79 0.72 71.72 76.95
N ASP A 80 -0.24 70.82 77.14
CA ASP A 80 -1.63 71.07 77.51
C ASP A 80 -1.87 71.31 79.01
N SER A 81 -0.84 71.13 79.84
CA SER A 81 -0.85 71.55 81.25
C SER A 81 -0.01 72.83 81.44
N GLY A 82 -0.58 73.86 82.06
CA GLY A 82 0.13 75.12 82.31
C GLY A 82 -0.73 76.22 82.91
N GLY A 83 -0.14 77.41 83.09
CA GLY A 83 -0.77 78.56 83.73
C GLY A 83 -0.37 78.76 85.20
N TYR A 84 0.73 78.14 85.63
CA TYR A 84 1.24 78.15 87.01
C TYR A 84 2.76 78.32 87.05
N THR A 85 3.28 78.81 88.18
CA THR A 85 4.72 78.91 88.46
C THR A 85 5.12 77.75 89.36
N LEU A 86 5.90 76.81 88.85
CA LEU A 86 6.39 75.67 89.63
C LEU A 86 7.30 76.14 90.77
N ARG A 87 7.07 75.63 91.99
CA ARG A 87 7.89 75.92 93.18
C ARG A 87 8.25 74.71 94.03
N GLY A 88 7.52 73.61 93.88
CA GLY A 88 7.80 72.38 94.59
C GLY A 88 7.45 71.16 93.77
N VAL A 89 8.03 70.05 94.18
CA VAL A 89 7.91 68.74 93.53
C VAL A 89 7.59 67.68 94.58
N ALA A 90 6.84 66.67 94.17
CA ALA A 90 6.50 65.51 94.97
C ALA A 90 6.66 64.22 94.15
N ILE A 91 7.05 63.14 94.80
CA ILE A 91 7.11 61.80 94.21
C ILE A 91 6.13 60.91 94.97
N TYR A 92 5.37 60.09 94.25
CA TYR A 92 4.41 59.15 94.83
C TYR A 92 4.74 57.71 94.48
N ALA A 93 4.56 56.83 95.46
CA ALA A 93 4.58 55.39 95.26
C ALA A 93 3.29 54.91 94.55
N SER A 94 3.30 53.70 93.99
CA SER A 94 2.17 53.09 93.28
C SER A 94 0.92 52.88 94.14
N ASP A 95 1.08 52.84 95.46
CA ASP A 95 -0.03 52.78 96.43
C ASP A 95 -0.61 54.16 96.79
N GLY A 96 -0.10 55.24 96.18
CA GLY A 96 -0.52 56.63 96.41
C GLY A 96 0.21 57.31 97.57
N THR A 97 1.15 56.65 98.24
CA THR A 97 1.94 57.23 99.33
C THR A 97 2.83 58.35 98.81
N LEU A 98 2.78 59.53 99.46
CA LEU A 98 3.70 60.64 99.21
C LEU A 98 5.10 60.22 99.66
N TYR A 99 5.95 59.85 98.71
CA TYR A 99 7.25 59.24 98.96
C TYR A 99 8.34 60.28 99.27
N ALA A 100 8.45 61.30 98.44
CA ALA A 100 9.41 62.38 98.62
C ALA A 100 8.82 63.74 98.27
N VAL A 101 9.34 64.80 98.90
CA VAL A 101 8.96 66.20 98.64
C VAL A 101 10.20 67.06 98.53
N GLY A 102 10.20 68.01 97.59
CA GLY A 102 11.32 68.90 97.36
C GLY A 102 10.89 70.29 96.95
N ASN A 103 11.77 71.26 97.17
CA ASN A 103 11.60 72.60 96.63
C ASN A 103 12.31 72.72 95.28
N TYR A 104 11.83 73.63 94.45
CA TYR A 104 12.35 73.82 93.11
C TYR A 104 12.38 75.31 92.78
N ALA A 105 13.31 75.73 91.92
CA ALA A 105 13.43 77.13 91.53
C ALA A 105 12.15 77.60 90.82
N ALA A 106 11.71 78.83 91.09
CA ALA A 106 10.51 79.37 90.49
C ALA A 106 10.60 79.30 88.95
N GLN A 107 9.76 78.47 88.34
CA GLN A 107 9.76 78.23 86.89
C GLN A 107 8.36 78.37 86.32
N ASP A 108 8.18 79.38 85.46
CA ASP A 108 6.89 79.66 84.84
C ASP A 108 6.57 78.64 83.75
N LYS A 109 5.41 77.98 83.86
CA LYS A 109 4.82 77.16 82.80
C LYS A 109 3.68 77.93 82.15
N PRO A 110 3.85 78.47 80.92
CA PRO A 110 2.80 79.25 80.24
C PRO A 110 1.51 78.46 80.07
N ALA A 111 0.38 79.16 80.07
CA ALA A 111 -0.94 78.57 79.82
C ALA A 111 -1.01 77.96 78.40
N PRO A 112 -1.73 76.84 78.19
CA PRO A 112 -1.78 76.17 76.88
C PRO A 112 -2.32 77.03 75.74
N ASP A 113 -3.20 77.99 76.04
CA ASP A 113 -3.84 78.91 75.10
C ASP A 113 -3.05 80.20 74.83
N SER A 114 -1.87 80.36 75.45
CA SER A 114 -1.01 81.55 75.32
C SER A 114 -0.33 81.72 73.96
N GLY A 115 -0.52 80.78 73.02
CA GLY A 115 0.19 80.74 71.73
C GLY A 115 1.63 80.22 71.82
N PHE A 116 2.11 79.88 73.03
CA PHE A 116 3.45 79.34 73.30
C PHE A 116 3.35 78.12 74.24
N ALA A 117 2.68 77.07 73.79
CA ALA A 117 2.57 75.81 74.53
C ALA A 117 3.86 74.99 74.35
N VAL A 118 4.58 74.74 75.45
CA VAL A 118 5.83 73.95 75.48
C VAL A 118 5.72 72.85 76.52
N SER A 119 6.28 71.67 76.25
CA SER A 119 6.47 70.63 77.27
C SER A 119 7.62 71.01 78.20
N LEU A 120 7.46 70.80 79.50
CA LEU A 120 8.50 71.10 80.47
C LEU A 120 9.07 69.82 81.07
N GLU A 121 10.39 69.68 81.00
CA GLU A 121 11.12 68.56 81.58
C GLU A 121 11.66 68.96 82.95
N ILE A 122 11.34 68.17 83.98
CA ILE A 122 11.78 68.39 85.35
C ILE A 122 12.57 67.16 85.79
N LEU A 123 13.77 67.41 86.32
CA LEU A 123 14.64 66.38 86.88
C LEU A 123 14.81 66.65 88.38
N VAL A 124 14.63 65.61 89.18
CA VAL A 124 14.72 65.67 90.64
C VAL A 124 15.64 64.56 91.13
N MET A 125 16.68 64.95 91.85
CA MET A 125 17.62 64.03 92.49
C MET A 125 17.10 63.68 93.87
N LEU A 126 16.87 62.40 94.11
CA LEU A 126 16.44 61.86 95.39
C LEU A 126 17.55 60.98 95.95
N ALA A 127 18.06 61.34 97.13
CA ALA A 127 18.97 60.49 97.88
C ALA A 127 18.20 59.37 98.59
N LEU A 128 18.66 58.14 98.41
CA LEU A 128 18.05 56.94 98.96
C LEU A 128 19.03 56.19 99.86
N SER A 129 18.52 55.25 100.67
CA SER A 129 19.38 54.35 101.44
C SER A 129 20.03 53.28 100.56
N ALA A 130 19.36 52.83 99.50
CA ALA A 130 19.92 52.02 98.41
C ALA A 130 19.10 52.18 97.11
N THR A 131 19.79 52.29 95.97
CA THR A 131 19.13 52.48 94.66
C THR A 131 18.51 51.20 94.08
N THR A 132 18.79 50.04 94.67
CA THR A 132 18.15 48.75 94.33
C THR A 132 16.71 48.63 94.83
N ASP A 133 16.32 49.51 95.76
CA ASP A 133 15.08 49.38 96.51
C ASP A 133 13.94 50.16 95.85
N VAL A 134 14.11 50.62 94.61
CA VAL A 134 13.14 51.44 93.88
C VAL A 134 13.02 50.98 92.42
N MET A 135 11.79 50.87 91.92
CA MET A 135 11.48 50.52 90.52
C MET A 135 10.48 51.53 89.92
N LEU A 136 10.60 51.80 88.62
CA LEU A 136 9.64 52.61 87.87
C LEU A 136 8.52 51.74 87.31
N VAL A 137 7.27 52.13 87.56
CA VAL A 137 6.10 51.58 86.88
C VAL A 137 5.67 52.51 85.75
N VAL A 138 5.79 52.05 84.51
CA VAL A 138 5.31 52.77 83.32
C VAL A 138 3.85 52.41 83.08
N THR A 139 3.00 53.43 82.93
CA THR A 139 1.58 53.28 82.57
C THR A 139 1.35 53.64 81.10
N ASP A 140 0.31 53.09 80.46
CA ASP A 140 0.02 53.29 79.02
C ASP A 140 -0.21 54.77 78.61
N THR A 141 -0.41 55.67 79.57
CA THR A 141 -0.58 57.11 79.36
C THR A 141 0.67 57.95 79.68
N ALA A 142 1.80 57.31 80.01
CA ALA A 142 3.01 58.03 80.40
C ALA A 142 3.73 58.68 79.20
N TYR A 143 4.11 59.94 79.36
CA TYR A 143 5.08 60.57 78.47
C TYR A 143 6.46 60.01 78.80
N LEU A 144 7.11 59.38 77.83
CA LEU A 144 8.43 58.77 77.97
C LEU A 144 9.50 59.67 77.35
N THR A 145 10.71 59.58 77.87
CA THR A 145 11.88 60.11 77.16
C THR A 145 12.17 59.28 75.92
N GLU A 146 12.86 59.86 74.93
CA GLU A 146 13.29 59.11 73.72
C GLU A 146 14.12 57.87 74.10
N LYS A 147 15.05 58.01 75.06
CA LYS A 147 15.86 56.90 75.58
C LYS A 147 15.01 55.77 76.18
N GLN A 148 13.97 56.11 76.93
CA GLN A 148 13.07 55.13 77.55
C GLN A 148 12.16 54.47 76.52
N ALA A 149 11.63 55.24 75.57
CA ALA A 149 10.81 54.73 74.47
C ALA A 149 11.60 53.76 73.59
N ASP A 150 12.85 54.09 73.25
CA ASP A 150 13.78 53.23 72.48
C ASP A 150 14.08 51.90 73.17
N THR A 151 13.97 51.84 74.51
CA THR A 151 14.21 50.63 75.29
C THR A 151 12.97 49.72 75.30
N LEU A 152 11.77 50.32 75.30
CA LEU A 152 10.50 49.59 75.44
C LEU A 152 9.89 49.18 74.08
N TYR A 153 10.13 49.95 73.03
CA TYR A 153 9.51 49.76 71.72
C TYR A 153 10.53 49.50 70.61
N LEU A 154 10.15 48.69 69.62
CA LEU A 154 10.95 48.48 68.41
C LEU A 154 10.84 49.70 67.50
N ARG A 155 11.96 50.17 66.95
CA ARG A 155 11.94 51.34 66.09
C ARG A 155 11.79 50.98 64.61
N GLN A 156 10.87 51.69 63.95
CA GLN A 156 10.65 51.55 62.52
C GLN A 156 11.82 52.10 61.69
N ASP A 157 12.44 53.20 62.12
CA ASP A 157 13.54 53.84 61.41
C ASP A 157 14.86 53.05 61.48
N LYS A 158 15.02 52.20 62.50
CA LYS A 158 16.11 51.20 62.57
C LYS A 158 15.79 49.90 61.82
N ASN A 159 14.65 49.82 61.14
CA ASN A 159 14.18 48.61 60.45
C ASN A 159 14.20 47.36 61.36
N LEU A 160 13.86 47.52 62.64
CA LEU A 160 13.86 46.43 63.63
C LEU A 160 15.23 45.77 63.86
N GLY A 161 16.34 46.47 63.57
CA GLY A 161 17.70 45.99 63.78
C GLY A 161 17.97 45.52 65.22
N GLU A 162 17.21 46.03 66.19
CA GLU A 162 17.26 45.65 67.60
C GLU A 162 16.94 44.16 67.83
N ILE A 163 16.16 43.51 66.94
CA ILE A 163 15.91 42.07 66.99
C ILE A 163 17.17 41.29 66.64
N ALA A 164 17.92 41.76 65.63
CA ALA A 164 19.16 41.14 65.22
C ALA A 164 20.25 41.29 66.27
N ASP A 165 20.35 42.47 66.90
CA ASP A 165 21.30 42.77 67.98
C ASP A 165 21.07 41.89 69.22
N ARG A 166 19.83 41.44 69.45
CA ARG A 166 19.47 40.47 70.52
C ARG A 166 19.81 39.01 70.17
N GLY A 167 20.36 38.74 68.99
CA GLY A 167 20.88 37.44 68.57
C GLY A 167 19.85 36.46 67.99
N ASP A 168 20.32 35.28 67.62
CA ASP A 168 19.58 34.28 66.83
C ASP A 168 18.25 33.85 67.47
N THR A 169 18.19 33.76 68.80
CA THR A 169 16.97 33.38 69.53
C THR A 169 15.86 34.43 69.35
N ALA A 170 16.20 35.71 69.39
CA ALA A 170 15.24 36.80 69.18
C ALA A 170 14.77 36.82 67.72
N GLN A 171 15.67 36.57 66.76
CA GLN A 171 15.32 36.46 65.36
C GLN A 171 14.40 35.25 65.08
N GLN A 172 14.64 34.11 65.73
CA GLN A 172 13.79 32.93 65.62
C GLN A 172 12.39 33.21 66.20
N ALA A 173 12.30 33.75 67.41
CA ALA A 173 11.03 34.11 68.03
C ALA A 173 10.25 35.14 67.19
N ALA A 174 10.94 36.10 66.57
CA ALA A 174 10.31 37.06 65.65
C ALA A 174 9.73 36.37 64.41
N ARG A 175 10.47 35.43 63.80
CA ARG A 175 9.95 34.62 62.68
C ARG A 175 8.75 33.77 63.11
N ASP A 176 8.79 33.17 64.29
CA ASP A 176 7.71 32.32 64.81
C ASP A 176 6.43 33.14 65.08
N ASN A 177 6.55 34.32 65.68
CA ASN A 177 5.43 35.23 65.94
C ASN A 177 4.79 35.77 64.65
N LEU A 178 5.55 35.86 63.56
CA LEU A 178 5.08 36.23 62.23
C LEU A 178 4.61 35.02 61.40
N GLU A 179 4.63 33.82 61.99
CA GLU A 179 4.30 32.55 61.33
C GLU A 179 5.12 32.31 60.05
N LEU A 180 6.37 32.78 60.02
CA LEU A 180 7.27 32.58 58.89
C LEU A 180 7.80 31.14 58.90
N GLY A 181 7.48 30.39 57.83
CA GLY A 181 7.96 29.02 57.67
C GLY A 181 9.48 28.91 57.46
N THR A 182 9.98 27.67 57.50
CA THR A 182 11.41 27.35 57.33
C THR A 182 12.00 27.78 55.98
N ALA A 183 11.17 28.07 54.98
CA ALA A 183 11.63 28.65 53.71
C ALA A 183 12.23 30.06 53.87
N ALA A 184 11.82 30.83 54.89
CA ALA A 184 12.28 32.21 55.10
C ALA A 184 13.77 32.31 55.51
N VAL A 185 14.38 31.19 55.94
CA VAL A 185 15.81 31.12 56.31
C VAL A 185 16.67 30.46 55.23
N ALA A 186 16.06 29.94 54.17
CA ALA A 186 16.77 29.24 53.10
C ALA A 186 17.17 30.21 51.99
N ASN A 187 18.40 30.08 51.47
CA ASN A 187 18.82 30.82 50.29
C ASN A 187 18.09 30.32 49.03
N VAL A 188 17.99 31.16 48.01
CA VAL A 188 17.54 30.74 46.67
C VAL A 188 18.73 30.13 45.92
N GLY A 189 18.61 28.89 45.41
CA GLY A 189 19.66 28.29 44.59
C GLY A 189 19.56 26.76 44.48
N THR A 190 20.64 26.13 43.98
CA THR A 190 20.69 24.69 43.67
C THR A 190 21.40 23.84 44.72
N ASN A 191 21.93 24.45 45.79
CA ASN A 191 22.61 23.73 46.87
C ASN A 191 21.59 23.04 47.79
N THR A 192 21.99 21.93 48.41
CA THR A 192 21.16 21.23 49.41
C THR A 192 20.72 22.17 50.52
N GLY A 193 19.41 22.23 50.79
CA GLY A 193 18.83 23.10 51.82
C GLY A 193 18.34 24.46 51.31
N ASN A 194 18.61 24.81 50.05
CA ASN A 194 18.09 26.03 49.43
C ASN A 194 16.65 25.84 48.93
N VAL A 195 15.89 26.95 48.87
CA VAL A 195 14.65 27.01 48.10
C VAL A 195 14.95 27.18 46.62
N MET A 196 14.18 26.52 45.76
CA MET A 196 14.36 26.62 44.31
C MET A 196 13.82 27.95 43.79
N ALA A 197 14.56 28.58 42.86
CA ALA A 197 14.03 29.74 42.14
C ALA A 197 12.80 29.35 41.31
N VAL A 198 11.79 30.22 41.25
CA VAL A 198 10.64 30.04 40.35
C VAL A 198 11.15 29.84 38.92
N GLY A 199 10.75 28.74 38.28
CA GLY A 199 11.18 28.40 36.93
C GLY A 199 12.54 27.72 36.81
N ALA A 200 13.21 27.33 37.91
CA ALA A 200 14.50 26.63 37.86
C ALA A 200 14.50 25.33 37.02
N PHE A 201 13.34 24.65 36.94
CA PHE A 201 13.16 23.42 36.14
C PHE A 201 12.17 23.60 34.98
N GLY A 202 11.93 24.83 34.54
CA GLY A 202 10.92 25.12 33.50
C GLY A 202 9.46 25.04 33.99
N LEU A 203 9.22 24.64 35.23
CA LEU A 203 7.89 24.65 35.84
C LEU A 203 7.50 26.06 36.29
N GLY A 204 6.34 26.53 35.84
CA GLY A 204 5.80 27.85 36.21
C GLY A 204 6.41 29.05 35.48
N ARG A 205 7.30 28.83 34.50
CA ARG A 205 7.83 29.89 33.60
C ARG A 205 7.38 29.68 32.14
N GLY A 206 7.44 30.74 31.34
CA GLY A 206 7.24 30.64 29.88
C GLY A 206 8.33 29.81 29.21
N SER A 207 8.16 29.50 27.92
CA SER A 207 9.08 28.62 27.20
C SER A 207 10.52 29.17 27.14
N SER A 208 11.50 28.41 27.62
CA SER A 208 12.93 28.73 27.50
C SER A 208 13.57 28.01 26.32
N HIS A 209 14.12 28.75 25.37
CA HIS A 209 14.83 28.17 24.22
C HIS A 209 16.23 27.70 24.59
N LYS A 210 16.66 26.62 23.95
CA LYS A 210 18.05 26.18 23.95
C LYS A 210 18.54 26.06 22.51
N ASP A 211 19.78 26.46 22.27
CA ASP A 211 20.46 26.34 20.98
C ASP A 211 20.81 24.88 20.65
N ASP A 212 20.77 23.99 21.63
CA ASP A 212 20.97 22.55 21.46
C ASP A 212 19.89 21.78 22.24
N ALA A 213 19.43 20.67 21.70
CA ALA A 213 18.60 19.73 22.41
C ALA A 213 19.39 18.93 23.45
N TYR A 214 20.71 18.78 23.30
CA TYR A 214 21.56 18.17 24.30
C TYR A 214 21.54 18.98 25.59
N ASN A 215 21.29 18.29 26.71
CA ASN A 215 21.28 18.89 28.03
C ASN A 215 21.46 17.84 29.12
N ASN A 216 22.54 17.91 29.90
CA ASN A 216 22.79 16.99 31.03
C ASN A 216 22.25 17.51 32.37
N ILE A 217 21.32 18.46 32.33
CA ILE A 217 20.62 18.99 33.52
C ILE A 217 19.16 18.59 33.41
N GLY A 218 18.56 18.13 34.51
CA GLY A 218 17.13 17.81 34.53
C GLY A 218 16.28 19.08 34.49
N GLU A 219 15.65 19.39 33.36
CA GLU A 219 14.78 20.55 33.20
C GLU A 219 13.80 20.40 32.02
N ILE A 220 12.85 21.33 31.93
CA ILE A 220 11.91 21.46 30.82
C ILE A 220 12.26 22.71 30.00
N TYR A 221 12.44 22.54 28.69
CA TYR A 221 12.82 23.62 27.77
C TYR A 221 12.19 23.42 26.39
N ARG A 222 12.46 24.32 25.44
CA ARG A 222 12.05 24.18 24.04
C ARG A 222 13.24 24.21 23.10
N VAL A 223 13.10 23.50 21.99
CA VAL A 223 14.00 23.54 20.84
C VAL A 223 13.20 23.85 19.58
N ASN A 224 13.88 24.34 18.55
CA ASN A 224 13.29 24.62 17.24
C ASN A 224 14.18 24.05 16.11
N ASN A 225 13.91 24.43 14.86
CA ASN A 225 14.68 24.00 13.70
C ASN A 225 16.10 24.57 13.60
N THR A 226 16.42 25.61 14.37
CA THR A 226 17.78 26.16 14.46
C THR A 226 18.58 25.55 15.60
N SER A 227 17.92 24.83 16.52
CA SER A 227 18.60 24.13 17.61
C SER A 227 19.36 22.92 17.07
N ALA A 228 20.61 22.75 17.51
CA ALA A 228 21.38 21.53 17.31
C ALA A 228 20.66 20.33 17.95
N SER A 229 20.86 19.14 17.38
CA SER A 229 20.21 17.89 17.78
C SER A 229 18.70 17.98 17.95
N SER A 230 17.99 18.87 17.27
CA SER A 230 16.54 18.98 17.38
C SER A 230 15.83 17.76 16.76
N PRO A 231 14.78 17.18 17.39
CA PRO A 231 14.01 16.08 16.83
C PRO A 231 13.11 16.49 15.65
N THR A 232 12.98 17.80 15.39
CA THR A 232 11.98 18.31 14.45
C THR A 232 12.43 19.60 13.76
N THR A 233 11.88 19.83 12.57
CA THR A 233 11.96 21.11 11.84
C THR A 233 10.93 22.14 12.31
N GLY A 234 10.10 21.81 13.30
CA GLY A 234 9.17 22.71 13.97
C GLY A 234 9.69 23.19 15.33
N VAL A 235 8.78 23.26 16.31
CA VAL A 235 9.10 23.54 17.72
C VAL A 235 8.66 22.35 18.56
N ALA A 236 9.50 21.93 19.50
CA ALA A 236 9.19 20.89 20.48
C ALA A 236 9.55 21.34 21.90
N GLY A 237 8.67 21.03 22.85
CA GLY A 237 9.02 21.03 24.27
C GLY A 237 9.80 19.76 24.58
N VAL A 238 10.88 19.88 25.35
CA VAL A 238 11.79 18.80 25.71
C VAL A 238 11.87 18.69 27.22
N VAL A 239 11.84 17.46 27.71
CA VAL A 239 12.16 17.09 29.09
C VAL A 239 13.48 16.31 29.05
N SER A 240 14.50 16.79 29.75
CA SER A 240 15.77 16.08 29.94
C SER A 240 15.80 15.39 31.30
N LEU A 241 16.27 14.15 31.33
CA LEU A 241 16.31 13.27 32.50
C LEU A 241 17.72 12.65 32.63
N PRO A 242 18.69 13.37 33.21
CA PRO A 242 20.01 12.82 33.48
C PRO A 242 19.89 11.58 34.37
N CYS A 243 20.56 10.49 34.01
CA CYS A 243 20.36 9.19 34.65
C CYS A 243 21.55 8.68 35.46
N ASP A 244 22.71 9.33 35.36
CA ASP A 244 23.90 9.01 36.16
C ASP A 244 24.77 10.27 36.42
N GLY A 245 25.95 10.07 37.01
CA GLY A 245 26.93 11.14 37.25
C GLY A 245 27.79 11.50 36.03
N GLY A 246 27.56 10.85 34.89
CA GLY A 246 28.18 11.14 33.59
C GLY A 246 27.26 11.98 32.70
N PRO A 247 27.57 12.09 31.39
CA PRO A 247 26.75 12.83 30.43
C PRO A 247 25.50 12.07 29.93
N SER A 248 25.14 10.94 30.57
CA SER A 248 24.03 10.08 30.16
C SER A 248 22.68 10.73 30.50
N THR A 249 21.90 11.04 29.47
CA THR A 249 20.57 11.65 29.65
C THR A 249 19.53 11.01 28.73
N GLY A 250 18.38 10.67 29.31
CA GLY A 250 17.17 10.35 28.56
C GLY A 250 16.35 11.61 28.25
N TYR A 251 15.71 11.66 27.10
CA TYR A 251 14.92 12.80 26.66
C TYR A 251 13.52 12.38 26.20
N ILE A 252 12.54 13.25 26.44
CA ILE A 252 11.22 13.17 25.79
C ILE A 252 10.93 14.51 25.13
N ALA A 253 10.60 14.50 23.85
CA ALA A 253 10.19 15.69 23.12
C ALA A 253 8.77 15.56 22.59
N VAL A 254 8.01 16.65 22.69
CA VAL A 254 6.63 16.73 22.19
C VAL A 254 6.46 18.04 21.42
N SER A 255 6.02 17.95 20.17
CA SER A 255 5.67 19.13 19.37
C SER A 255 4.22 19.55 19.57
N TYR A 256 3.90 20.79 19.21
CA TYR A 256 2.52 21.29 19.22
C TYR A 256 1.59 20.50 18.27
N ALA A 257 2.15 19.85 17.24
CA ALA A 257 1.42 19.00 16.30
C ALA A 257 1.14 17.59 16.87
N GLY A 258 1.46 17.34 18.14
CA GLY A 258 1.25 16.05 18.80
C GLY A 258 2.27 14.97 18.40
N ALA A 259 3.37 15.38 17.77
CA ALA A 259 4.43 14.47 17.40
C ALA A 259 5.35 14.25 18.61
N ILE A 260 5.69 12.98 18.89
CA ILE A 260 6.41 12.59 20.10
C ILE A 260 7.70 11.86 19.70
N TRP A 261 8.76 12.11 20.46
CA TRP A 261 10.04 11.44 20.33
C TRP A 261 10.60 11.07 21.71
N SER A 262 11.23 9.92 21.79
CA SER A 262 12.13 9.55 22.88
C SER A 262 13.56 9.70 22.40
N GLY A 263 14.42 10.31 23.19
CA GLY A 263 15.82 10.52 22.85
C GLY A 263 16.76 10.01 23.91
N HIS A 264 18.01 9.79 23.54
CA HIS A 264 19.09 9.57 24.49
C HIS A 264 20.38 10.22 23.99
N SER A 265 21.27 10.49 24.94
CA SER A 265 22.63 10.92 24.69
C SER A 265 23.54 10.36 25.77
N ASP A 266 24.73 9.96 25.38
CA ASP A 266 25.80 9.43 26.22
C ASP A 266 27.02 10.37 26.29
N SER A 267 27.07 11.42 25.46
CA SER A 267 28.11 12.43 25.46
C SER A 267 27.65 13.74 24.78
N PRO A 268 28.21 14.91 25.15
CA PRO A 268 27.89 16.17 24.47
C PRO A 268 28.21 16.16 22.97
N GLU A 269 29.29 15.49 22.57
CA GLU A 269 29.78 15.49 21.18
C GLU A 269 28.86 14.71 20.23
N ASN A 270 28.17 13.69 20.75
CA ASN A 270 27.22 12.89 19.98
C ASN A 270 25.87 13.59 19.79
N GLY A 271 25.60 14.64 20.57
CA GLY A 271 24.29 15.27 20.63
C GLY A 271 23.20 14.31 21.08
N VAL A 272 21.94 14.55 20.68
CA VAL A 272 20.80 13.68 21.01
C VAL A 272 20.40 12.81 19.82
N THR A 273 20.36 11.50 20.03
CA THR A 273 19.76 10.55 19.08
C THR A 273 18.29 10.39 19.41
N TRP A 274 17.42 10.67 18.43
CA TRP A 274 15.97 10.63 18.60
C TRP A 274 15.32 9.41 17.93
N TYR A 275 14.33 8.85 18.61
CA TYR A 275 13.45 7.82 18.11
C TYR A 275 12.02 8.34 18.04
N ARG A 276 11.40 8.18 16.89
CA ARG A 276 10.00 8.58 16.66
C ARG A 276 9.06 7.63 17.41
N VAL A 277 8.14 8.18 18.19
CA VAL A 277 7.00 7.42 18.71
C VAL A 277 5.89 7.44 17.65
N TYR A 278 5.55 6.27 17.12
CA TYR A 278 4.50 6.14 16.13
C TYR A 278 3.10 6.20 16.76
N THR A 279 2.20 6.92 16.09
CA THR A 279 0.81 7.13 16.52
C THR A 279 -0.14 6.96 15.33
N THR A 280 -1.44 7.07 15.57
CA THR A 280 -2.43 7.06 14.48
C THR A 280 -2.27 8.22 13.49
N VAL A 281 -1.71 9.36 13.95
CA VAL A 281 -1.41 10.54 13.15
C VAL A 281 -0.03 10.41 12.49
N TYR A 282 0.96 9.85 13.20
CA TYR A 282 2.31 9.61 12.70
C TYR A 282 2.57 8.10 12.57
N LYS A 283 2.09 7.52 11.48
CA LYS A 283 2.27 6.09 11.19
C LYS A 283 3.70 5.80 10.73
N PRO A 284 4.23 4.59 10.99
CA PRO A 284 5.48 4.17 10.39
C PRO A 284 5.34 4.13 8.86
N THR A 285 6.40 4.53 8.17
CA THR A 285 6.56 4.31 6.74
C THR A 285 6.92 2.85 6.47
N ALA A 286 6.85 2.43 5.20
CA ALA A 286 7.25 1.08 4.82
C ALA A 286 8.75 0.83 5.11
N GLU A 287 9.60 1.85 4.96
CA GLU A 287 11.01 1.80 5.31
C GLU A 287 11.21 1.56 6.81
N ASP A 288 10.46 2.26 7.67
CA ASP A 288 10.57 2.15 9.12
C ASP A 288 10.31 0.74 9.67
N VAL A 289 9.56 -0.09 8.94
CA VAL A 289 9.18 -1.45 9.36
C VAL A 289 9.72 -2.55 8.44
N GLY A 290 10.57 -2.20 7.46
CA GLY A 290 11.06 -3.15 6.46
C GLY A 290 9.96 -3.75 5.57
N ALA A 291 8.85 -3.04 5.39
CA ALA A 291 7.78 -3.43 4.47
C ALA A 291 8.06 -2.92 3.04
N LEU A 292 7.44 -3.56 2.05
CA LEU A 292 7.47 -3.08 0.66
C LEU A 292 6.47 -1.91 0.49
N PRO A 293 6.88 -0.73 -0.01
CA PRO A 293 5.97 0.40 -0.24
C PRO A 293 4.87 0.08 -1.27
N ILE A 294 3.70 0.72 -1.13
CA ILE A 294 2.63 0.62 -2.14
C ILE A 294 3.03 1.22 -3.50
N THR A 295 4.02 2.11 -3.50
CA THR A 295 4.63 2.69 -4.71
C THR A 295 5.52 1.69 -5.44
N GLY A 296 5.74 0.48 -4.90
CA GLY A 296 6.57 -0.57 -5.46
C GLY A 296 7.98 -0.64 -4.86
N GLY A 297 8.76 -1.61 -5.32
CA GLY A 297 10.15 -1.85 -4.92
C GLY A 297 10.62 -3.26 -5.27
N ASN A 298 11.86 -3.60 -4.87
CA ASN A 298 12.46 -4.91 -5.10
C ASN A 298 12.42 -5.76 -3.83
N VAL A 299 12.10 -7.05 -3.96
CA VAL A 299 12.21 -8.04 -2.88
C VAL A 299 13.39 -8.96 -3.20
N THR A 300 14.43 -8.93 -2.37
CA THR A 300 15.69 -9.68 -2.59
C THR A 300 15.69 -11.09 -1.98
N GLY A 301 14.61 -11.49 -1.29
CA GLY A 301 14.44 -12.81 -0.68
C GLY A 301 13.35 -13.65 -1.36
N THR A 302 13.12 -14.85 -0.83
CA THR A 302 12.05 -15.75 -1.29
C THR A 302 10.68 -15.11 -1.08
N LEU A 303 9.91 -14.96 -2.15
CA LEU A 303 8.50 -14.55 -2.09
C LEU A 303 7.59 -15.77 -2.06
N THR A 304 6.86 -15.98 -0.96
CA THR A 304 5.81 -17.00 -0.86
C THR A 304 4.45 -16.31 -0.80
N ALA A 305 3.60 -16.53 -1.81
CA ALA A 305 2.25 -16.02 -1.86
C ALA A 305 1.29 -17.10 -2.38
N PRO A 306 0.05 -17.21 -1.86
CA PRO A 306 -0.93 -18.17 -2.37
C PRO A 306 -1.23 -17.98 -3.86
N VAL A 307 -1.25 -16.71 -4.32
CA VAL A 307 -1.43 -16.33 -5.71
C VAL A 307 -0.56 -15.10 -5.98
N LEU A 308 0.20 -15.13 -7.08
CA LEU A 308 0.89 -13.96 -7.63
C LEU A 308 0.14 -13.49 -8.89
N ALA A 309 -0.38 -12.27 -8.87
CA ALA A 309 -1.16 -11.72 -9.98
C ALA A 309 -0.62 -10.35 -10.41
N ALA A 310 -0.34 -10.19 -11.71
CA ALA A 310 -0.03 -8.89 -12.29
C ALA A 310 -1.33 -8.17 -12.71
N ARG A 311 -1.75 -7.14 -11.96
CA ARG A 311 -2.96 -6.35 -12.23
C ARG A 311 -2.60 -4.88 -12.41
N ASN A 312 -2.46 -4.43 -13.66
CA ASN A 312 -2.25 -3.02 -14.01
C ASN A 312 -3.39 -2.51 -14.92
N ALA A 313 -3.76 -1.23 -14.82
CA ALA A 313 -4.85 -0.61 -15.59
C ALA A 313 -4.46 -0.27 -17.03
N THR A 314 -3.17 -0.32 -17.38
CA THR A 314 -2.65 -0.07 -18.73
C THR A 314 -2.44 -1.35 -19.55
N THR A 315 -2.41 -1.20 -20.88
CA THR A 315 -2.54 -2.23 -21.93
C THR A 315 -1.35 -3.18 -22.09
N SER A 316 -0.38 -3.21 -21.17
CA SER A 316 0.82 -4.05 -21.27
C SER A 316 1.04 -4.82 -19.96
N LYS A 317 0.13 -5.76 -19.67
CA LYS A 317 0.20 -6.63 -18.49
C LYS A 317 1.16 -7.77 -18.78
N ARG A 318 2.29 -7.86 -18.08
CA ARG A 318 3.23 -8.99 -18.21
C ARG A 318 3.61 -9.51 -16.83
N LEU A 319 3.39 -10.80 -16.60
CA LEU A 319 4.06 -11.54 -15.54
C LEU A 319 5.22 -12.28 -16.18
N SER A 320 6.44 -11.89 -15.83
CA SER A 320 7.69 -12.50 -16.32
C SER A 320 8.40 -13.23 -15.19
N LEU A 321 8.98 -14.38 -15.52
CA LEU A 321 10.07 -15.00 -14.76
C LEU A 321 11.32 -14.85 -15.62
N ASP A 322 12.22 -13.95 -15.21
CA ASP A 322 13.47 -13.67 -15.93
C ASP A 322 14.64 -14.19 -15.10
N VAL A 323 15.40 -15.13 -15.66
CA VAL A 323 16.66 -15.59 -15.07
C VAL A 323 17.76 -14.77 -15.69
N GLN A 324 18.31 -13.80 -14.96
CA GLN A 324 19.40 -12.95 -15.42
C GLN A 324 20.73 -13.37 -14.78
N GLY A 325 21.75 -13.66 -15.60
CA GLY A 325 23.06 -14.11 -15.09
C GLY A 325 24.24 -13.49 -15.84
N SER A 326 24.23 -13.58 -17.16
CA SER A 326 25.12 -12.87 -18.09
C SER A 326 24.40 -12.80 -19.43
N ALA A 327 24.67 -11.80 -20.26
CA ALA A 327 23.92 -11.48 -21.49
C ALA A 327 23.76 -12.62 -22.54
N VAL A 328 24.28 -13.81 -22.27
CA VAL A 328 24.20 -15.03 -23.12
C VAL A 328 23.23 -16.08 -22.55
N ASN A 329 22.90 -16.05 -21.25
CA ASN A 329 22.09 -17.08 -20.57
C ASN A 329 20.73 -16.57 -20.10
N ASP A 330 20.38 -15.33 -20.43
CA ASP A 330 19.12 -14.76 -19.95
C ASP A 330 17.95 -15.44 -20.65
N VAL A 331 17.09 -16.05 -19.86
CA VAL A 331 15.89 -16.73 -20.32
C VAL A 331 14.69 -16.15 -19.58
N SER A 332 13.62 -15.94 -20.32
CA SER A 332 12.36 -15.43 -19.82
C SER A 332 11.20 -16.36 -20.16
N MET A 333 10.31 -16.55 -19.19
CA MET A 333 8.97 -17.07 -19.44
C MET A 333 7.96 -15.99 -19.05
N SER A 334 7.03 -15.68 -19.93
CA SER A 334 6.11 -14.57 -19.73
C SER A 334 4.68 -14.88 -20.12
N VAL A 335 3.75 -14.44 -19.29
CA VAL A 335 2.30 -14.45 -19.58
C VAL A 335 1.85 -13.00 -19.68
N PHE A 336 1.35 -12.61 -20.84
CA PHE A 336 0.97 -11.21 -21.08
C PHE A 336 -0.16 -11.05 -22.09
N SER A 337 -0.70 -9.84 -22.16
CA SER A 337 -1.54 -9.41 -23.27
C SER A 337 -0.99 -8.14 -23.88
N ASP A 338 -0.89 -8.12 -25.22
CA ASP A 338 -0.42 -6.96 -26.00
C ASP A 338 -1.58 -6.12 -26.56
N GLY A 339 -2.83 -6.43 -26.18
CA GLY A 339 -4.05 -5.79 -26.67
C GLY A 339 -4.68 -6.49 -27.90
N THR A 340 -3.89 -7.25 -28.65
CA THR A 340 -4.35 -8.07 -29.79
C THR A 340 -4.31 -9.57 -29.51
N HIS A 341 -3.41 -9.99 -28.63
CA HIS A 341 -3.15 -11.36 -28.27
C HIS A 341 -3.13 -11.55 -26.76
N GLN A 342 -3.51 -12.75 -26.32
CA GLN A 342 -3.20 -13.28 -24.99
C GLN A 342 -2.10 -14.33 -25.17
N LYS A 343 -0.91 -14.08 -24.60
CA LYS A 343 0.31 -14.81 -24.95
C LYS A 343 0.95 -15.52 -23.75
N LEU A 344 1.59 -16.64 -24.04
CA LEU A 344 2.59 -17.32 -23.24
C LEU A 344 3.85 -17.47 -24.10
N ASP A 345 4.91 -16.74 -23.76
CA ASP A 345 6.17 -16.75 -24.52
C ASP A 345 7.32 -17.27 -23.66
N TYR A 346 8.16 -18.10 -24.27
CA TYR A 346 9.49 -18.48 -23.80
C TYR A 346 10.53 -17.86 -24.73
N ALA A 347 11.42 -17.04 -24.18
CA ALA A 347 12.32 -16.17 -24.95
C ALA A 347 13.69 -16.03 -24.29
N ASP A 348 14.70 -15.75 -25.10
CA ASP A 348 16.06 -15.36 -24.66
C ASP A 348 16.42 -13.96 -25.17
N THR A 349 17.70 -13.60 -25.11
CA THR A 349 18.20 -12.28 -25.55
C THR A 349 18.08 -12.06 -27.07
N GLN A 350 17.88 -13.10 -27.87
CA GLN A 350 17.74 -13.03 -29.32
C GLN A 350 16.27 -12.98 -29.77
N GLY A 351 15.33 -13.28 -28.88
CA GLY A 351 13.89 -13.16 -29.12
C GLY A 351 13.10 -14.35 -28.56
N TRP A 352 11.87 -14.51 -29.04
CA TRP A 352 11.05 -15.65 -28.64
C TRP A 352 11.57 -16.93 -29.31
N LEU A 353 11.65 -17.99 -28.51
CA LEU A 353 11.97 -19.36 -28.94
C LEU A 353 10.68 -20.12 -29.24
N VAL A 354 9.71 -20.00 -28.32
CA VAL A 354 8.38 -20.58 -28.46
C VAL A 354 7.35 -19.55 -28.01
N SER A 355 6.34 -19.33 -28.83
CA SER A 355 5.24 -18.40 -28.53
C SER A 355 3.91 -19.11 -28.75
N LEU A 356 3.08 -19.11 -27.73
CA LEU A 356 1.69 -19.53 -27.80
C LEU A 356 0.81 -18.30 -27.61
N TRP A 357 -0.18 -18.10 -28.47
CA TRP A 357 -1.15 -17.05 -28.22
C TRP A 357 -2.54 -17.38 -28.71
N ARG A 358 -3.50 -16.64 -28.14
CA ARG A 358 -4.86 -16.54 -28.64
C ARG A 358 -5.08 -15.16 -29.23
N ASN A 359 -5.56 -15.11 -30.48
CA ASN A 359 -6.02 -13.89 -31.12
C ASN A 359 -7.32 -13.43 -30.44
N ILE A 360 -7.35 -12.19 -29.94
CA ILE A 360 -8.51 -11.67 -29.19
C ILE A 360 -9.71 -11.44 -30.12
N ALA A 361 -9.46 -11.07 -31.38
CA ALA A 361 -10.51 -10.71 -32.34
C ALA A 361 -11.35 -11.90 -32.82
N ASP A 362 -10.70 -13.05 -33.11
CA ASP A 362 -11.37 -14.23 -33.69
C ASP A 362 -11.30 -15.47 -32.78
N GLY A 363 -10.55 -15.41 -31.68
CA GLY A 363 -10.41 -16.48 -30.72
C GLY A 363 -9.50 -17.64 -31.17
N SER A 364 -8.89 -17.56 -32.36
CA SER A 364 -7.98 -18.59 -32.86
C SER A 364 -6.71 -18.67 -32.00
N VAL A 365 -6.13 -19.88 -31.93
CA VAL A 365 -4.93 -20.16 -31.13
C VAL A 365 -3.79 -20.54 -32.07
N SER A 366 -2.61 -19.99 -31.82
CA SER A 366 -1.40 -20.26 -32.60
C SER A 366 -0.25 -20.65 -31.69
N LEU A 367 0.46 -21.71 -32.07
CA LEU A 367 1.75 -22.09 -31.51
C LEU A 367 2.80 -21.86 -32.59
N GLN A 368 3.82 -21.06 -32.28
CA GLN A 368 4.98 -20.88 -33.14
C GLN A 368 6.25 -21.26 -32.41
N VAL A 369 7.18 -21.84 -33.17
CA VAL A 369 8.55 -22.13 -32.74
C VAL A 369 9.49 -21.42 -33.70
N ASN A 370 10.42 -20.65 -33.14
CA ASN A 370 11.44 -19.94 -33.90
C ASN A 370 12.61 -20.90 -34.15
N GLY A 371 12.43 -21.82 -35.10
CA GLY A 371 13.36 -22.88 -35.40
C GLY A 371 12.67 -24.15 -35.88
N THR A 372 13.34 -25.29 -35.70
CA THR A 372 12.83 -26.59 -36.14
C THR A 372 12.05 -27.28 -35.02
N MET A 373 10.83 -27.71 -35.31
CA MET A 373 10.08 -28.63 -34.45
C MET A 373 10.34 -30.07 -34.91
N ASN A 374 10.83 -30.92 -33.99
CA ASN A 374 10.98 -32.34 -34.23
C ASN A 374 9.86 -33.10 -33.51
N ALA A 375 9.00 -33.77 -34.25
CA ALA A 375 7.86 -34.51 -33.72
C ALA A 375 7.84 -35.92 -34.31
N ASP A 376 7.53 -36.93 -33.50
CA ASP A 376 7.43 -38.33 -33.94
C ASP A 376 6.21 -38.54 -34.87
N VAL A 377 5.04 -38.03 -34.46
CA VAL A 377 3.81 -38.07 -35.26
C VAL A 377 3.06 -36.74 -35.11
N ILE A 378 2.64 -36.18 -36.24
CA ILE A 378 1.72 -35.04 -36.30
C ILE A 378 0.38 -35.57 -36.83
N ASN A 379 -0.73 -35.22 -36.17
CA ASN A 379 -2.07 -35.62 -36.60
C ASN A 379 -2.95 -34.39 -36.85
N GLU A 380 -3.77 -34.45 -37.88
CA GLU A 380 -4.84 -33.49 -38.18
C GLU A 380 -6.18 -34.24 -38.17
N ALA A 381 -7.12 -33.81 -37.32
CA ALA A 381 -8.42 -34.48 -37.13
C ALA A 381 -8.32 -36.01 -36.86
N GLY A 382 -7.28 -36.44 -36.15
CA GLY A 382 -7.03 -37.85 -35.84
C GLY A 382 -6.37 -38.66 -36.97
N GLN A 383 -6.06 -38.03 -38.12
CA GLN A 383 -5.31 -38.64 -39.22
C GLN A 383 -3.85 -38.20 -39.18
N ARG A 384 -2.92 -39.10 -39.46
CA ARG A 384 -1.49 -38.76 -39.53
C ARG A 384 -1.23 -37.83 -40.71
N VAL A 385 -0.48 -36.77 -40.46
CA VAL A 385 0.01 -35.84 -41.49
C VAL A 385 1.24 -36.47 -42.15
N TYR A 386 1.17 -36.65 -43.47
CA TYR A 386 2.28 -37.15 -44.28
C TYR A 386 3.00 -35.98 -44.96
N SER A 387 4.29 -36.15 -45.23
CA SER A 387 5.14 -35.16 -45.91
C SER A 387 5.96 -35.85 -47.00
N PRO A 388 6.62 -35.12 -47.91
CA PRO A 388 7.49 -35.74 -48.91
C PRO A 388 8.58 -36.65 -48.33
N ASN A 389 9.05 -36.36 -47.11
CA ASN A 389 10.04 -37.16 -46.39
C ASN A 389 9.43 -38.21 -45.44
N ASN A 390 8.10 -38.25 -45.31
CA ASN A 390 7.32 -39.27 -44.59
C ASN A 390 5.99 -39.52 -45.35
N PRO A 391 6.03 -40.16 -46.53
CA PRO A 391 4.86 -40.30 -47.40
C PRO A 391 3.86 -41.31 -46.84
N GLN A 392 2.60 -41.22 -47.32
CA GLN A 392 1.57 -42.19 -46.98
C GLN A 392 1.99 -43.60 -47.45
N PRO A 393 1.78 -44.66 -46.65
CA PRO A 393 1.97 -46.03 -47.10
C PRO A 393 1.12 -46.31 -48.36
N ILE A 394 1.75 -46.87 -49.39
CA ILE A 394 1.04 -47.28 -50.61
C ILE A 394 0.23 -48.53 -50.28
N ASP A 395 -1.06 -48.53 -50.61
CA ASP A 395 -1.89 -49.73 -50.51
C ASP A 395 -1.53 -50.71 -51.63
N LEU A 396 -0.82 -51.79 -51.25
CA LEU A 396 -0.40 -52.85 -52.17
C LEU A 396 -1.36 -54.04 -52.19
N SER A 397 -2.57 -53.92 -51.62
CA SER A 397 -3.56 -55.01 -51.55
C SER A 397 -4.07 -55.47 -52.92
N SER A 398 -4.07 -54.57 -53.91
CA SER A 398 -4.54 -54.85 -55.28
C SER A 398 -3.40 -55.16 -56.26
N TYR A 399 -2.16 -55.22 -55.78
CA TYR A 399 -0.98 -55.39 -56.62
C TYR A 399 -0.26 -56.70 -56.30
N VAL A 400 0.25 -57.37 -57.34
CA VAL A 400 1.19 -58.46 -57.17
C VAL A 400 2.54 -57.88 -56.76
N GLN A 401 2.97 -58.21 -55.55
CA GLN A 401 4.19 -57.69 -54.92
C GLN A 401 5.43 -58.53 -55.29
N GLY A 402 5.22 -59.72 -55.86
CA GLY A 402 6.28 -60.64 -56.29
C GLY A 402 5.71 -61.90 -56.93
N ILE A 403 6.51 -62.58 -57.76
CA ILE A 403 6.16 -63.85 -58.42
C ILE A 403 7.29 -64.85 -58.17
N ARG A 404 6.96 -66.10 -57.85
CA ARG A 404 7.94 -67.19 -57.67
C ARG A 404 7.40 -68.53 -58.14
N LYS A 405 8.31 -69.49 -58.37
CA LYS A 405 7.94 -70.91 -58.41
C LYS A 405 7.77 -71.44 -56.99
N GLY A 406 6.69 -72.19 -56.76
CA GLY A 406 6.43 -72.90 -55.50
C GLY A 406 7.37 -74.10 -55.29
N ALA A 407 7.14 -74.87 -54.23
CA ALA A 407 7.90 -76.09 -53.99
C ALA A 407 7.59 -77.15 -55.06
N ARG A 408 8.62 -77.90 -55.49
CA ARG A 408 8.49 -78.99 -56.47
C ARG A 408 7.61 -80.12 -55.93
N VAL A 409 6.64 -80.55 -56.72
CA VAL A 409 5.74 -81.67 -56.47
C VAL A 409 5.96 -82.74 -57.55
N SER A 410 6.00 -84.02 -57.15
CA SER A 410 6.12 -85.16 -58.08
C SER A 410 4.74 -85.78 -58.33
N LEU A 411 4.36 -85.98 -59.60
CA LEU A 411 3.17 -86.71 -60.00
C LEU A 411 3.53 -88.16 -60.41
N GLY A 412 2.69 -89.13 -60.03
CA GLY A 412 2.93 -90.57 -60.21
C GLY A 412 2.66 -91.10 -61.62
N SER A 413 3.07 -92.36 -61.87
CA SER A 413 3.09 -93.00 -63.18
C SER A 413 1.69 -93.33 -63.73
N THR A 414 1.12 -92.42 -64.50
CA THR A 414 -0.06 -92.63 -65.34
C THR A 414 0.22 -92.12 -66.76
N GLN A 415 -0.50 -92.66 -67.75
CA GLN A 415 -0.20 -92.46 -69.17
C GLN A 415 -0.56 -91.05 -69.67
N ASP A 416 -1.50 -90.37 -68.98
CA ASP A 416 -1.90 -88.99 -69.22
C ASP A 416 -1.72 -88.17 -67.93
N ILE A 417 -0.84 -87.16 -67.96
CA ILE A 417 -0.62 -86.23 -66.84
C ILE A 417 -0.98 -84.83 -67.33
N THR A 418 -2.01 -84.24 -66.72
CA THR A 418 -2.35 -82.83 -66.88
C THR A 418 -1.88 -82.09 -65.63
N THR A 419 -0.98 -81.12 -65.79
CA THR A 419 -0.62 -80.21 -64.71
C THR A 419 -1.58 -79.05 -64.79
N ASP A 420 -2.58 -79.03 -63.91
CA ASP A 420 -3.64 -78.02 -64.00
C ASP A 420 -3.09 -76.59 -63.80
N ASP A 421 -1.96 -76.41 -63.10
CA ASP A 421 -1.59 -75.08 -62.58
C ASP A 421 -0.08 -74.79 -62.35
N GLY A 422 0.82 -75.44 -63.11
CA GLY A 422 2.27 -75.21 -62.95
C GLY A 422 3.12 -75.45 -64.18
N TYR A 423 4.35 -74.94 -64.17
CA TYR A 423 5.36 -75.28 -65.17
C TYR A 423 5.94 -76.65 -64.83
N ILE A 424 6.07 -77.51 -65.84
CA ILE A 424 6.88 -78.73 -65.73
C ILE A 424 8.33 -78.30 -65.56
N ASP A 425 8.93 -78.73 -64.45
CA ASP A 425 10.34 -78.43 -64.17
C ASP A 425 11.26 -79.49 -64.75
N ASP A 426 10.89 -80.78 -64.65
CA ASP A 426 11.69 -81.91 -65.12
C ASP A 426 10.87 -83.19 -65.36
N PHE A 427 11.49 -84.14 -66.07
CA PHE A 427 11.00 -85.50 -66.28
C PHE A 427 12.01 -86.50 -65.70
N HIS A 428 11.53 -87.45 -64.90
CA HIS A 428 12.36 -88.51 -64.33
C HIS A 428 11.94 -89.86 -64.88
N PHE A 429 12.91 -90.56 -65.47
CA PHE A 429 12.74 -91.89 -66.07
C PHE A 429 13.60 -92.89 -65.32
N ALA A 430 12.98 -93.85 -64.64
CA ALA A 430 13.69 -94.91 -63.93
C ALA A 430 13.21 -96.29 -64.39
N SER A 431 14.14 -97.14 -64.82
CA SER A 431 13.89 -98.56 -65.10
C SER A 431 14.05 -99.38 -63.83
N GLN A 432 13.02 -100.09 -63.40
CA GLN A 432 13.13 -101.09 -62.33
C GLN A 432 13.52 -102.46 -62.90
N PRO A 433 14.18 -103.34 -62.13
CA PRO A 433 14.60 -104.67 -62.58
C PRO A 433 13.45 -105.64 -62.91
N ASP A 434 12.21 -105.28 -62.57
CA ASP A 434 11.00 -106.08 -62.75
C ASP A 434 10.17 -105.70 -63.99
N ASP A 435 10.77 -104.97 -64.94
CA ASP A 435 10.13 -104.44 -66.16
C ASP A 435 8.97 -103.46 -65.89
N SER A 436 8.81 -102.97 -64.65
CA SER A 436 7.95 -101.82 -64.36
C SER A 436 8.68 -100.51 -64.69
N HIS A 437 8.08 -99.70 -65.57
CA HIS A 437 8.58 -98.35 -65.87
C HIS A 437 7.91 -97.35 -64.93
N ILE A 438 8.71 -96.63 -64.13
CA ILE A 438 8.21 -95.51 -63.34
C ILE A 438 8.49 -94.22 -64.11
N TRP A 439 7.41 -93.57 -64.54
CA TRP A 439 7.41 -92.25 -65.15
C TRP A 439 6.99 -91.23 -64.07
N GLN A 440 7.85 -90.28 -63.75
CA GLN A 440 7.50 -89.17 -62.85
C GLN A 440 7.74 -87.84 -63.54
N VAL A 441 6.80 -86.91 -63.35
CA VAL A 441 6.92 -85.52 -63.79
C VAL A 441 7.02 -84.65 -62.55
N GLY A 442 8.06 -83.83 -62.46
CA GLY A 442 8.16 -82.80 -61.45
C GLY A 442 7.58 -81.49 -61.96
N TYR A 443 6.71 -80.87 -61.17
CA TYR A 443 6.19 -79.53 -61.47
C TYR A 443 6.25 -78.66 -60.23
N SER A 444 6.39 -77.35 -60.44
CA SER A 444 6.25 -76.35 -59.38
C SER A 444 5.09 -75.42 -59.72
N PRO A 445 4.14 -75.21 -58.80
CA PRO A 445 3.04 -74.29 -59.04
C PRO A 445 3.56 -72.84 -59.15
N LEU A 446 2.95 -72.04 -60.02
CA LEU A 446 3.27 -70.61 -60.07
C LEU A 446 2.59 -69.90 -58.89
N GLN A 447 3.38 -69.17 -58.10
CA GLN A 447 2.88 -68.41 -56.96
C GLN A 447 3.06 -66.91 -57.16
N TYR A 448 2.12 -66.14 -56.65
CA TYR A 448 2.15 -64.68 -56.65
C TYR A 448 1.92 -64.15 -55.22
N LEU A 449 2.63 -63.10 -54.86
CA LEU A 449 2.57 -62.46 -53.54
C LEU A 449 1.52 -61.34 -53.58
N VAL A 450 0.51 -61.44 -52.74
CA VAL A 450 -0.46 -60.36 -52.51
C VAL A 450 -0.63 -60.19 -51.02
N ASN A 451 -0.52 -58.95 -50.53
CA ASN A 451 -0.69 -58.61 -49.12
C ASN A 451 0.17 -59.47 -48.17
N GLY A 452 1.46 -59.66 -48.52
CA GLY A 452 2.40 -60.44 -47.71
C GLY A 452 2.19 -61.97 -47.73
N THR A 453 1.21 -62.49 -48.47
CA THR A 453 0.90 -63.92 -48.56
C THR A 453 1.16 -64.47 -49.97
N TRP A 454 1.91 -65.57 -50.07
CA TRP A 454 2.13 -66.27 -51.35
C TRP A 454 0.93 -67.18 -51.68
N LEU A 455 0.25 -66.88 -52.77
CA LEU A 455 -0.90 -67.65 -53.27
C LEU A 455 -0.48 -68.45 -54.51
N THR A 456 -0.98 -69.69 -54.63
CA THR A 456 -0.82 -70.53 -55.83
C THR A 456 -1.89 -70.16 -56.85
N LEU A 457 -1.51 -69.98 -58.12
CA LEU A 457 -2.47 -69.84 -59.21
C LEU A 457 -3.28 -71.14 -59.38
N TYR A 458 -4.61 -71.02 -59.54
CA TYR A 458 -5.52 -72.12 -59.86
C TYR A 458 -6.44 -71.70 -61.02
N PHE A 459 -6.50 -72.51 -62.09
CA PHE A 459 -7.36 -72.32 -63.26
C PHE A 459 -8.40 -73.46 -63.33
N GLY A 460 -9.39 -73.45 -62.44
CA GLY A 460 -10.50 -74.42 -62.39
C GLY A 460 -11.90 -73.75 -62.35
N ALA A 461 -12.89 -74.41 -62.98
CA ALA A 461 -14.24 -73.91 -63.29
C ALA A 461 -15.08 -73.41 -62.09
N PHE A 462 -15.82 -72.30 -62.29
CA PHE A 462 -16.72 -71.67 -61.32
C PHE A 462 -18.18 -72.11 -61.52
N GLU A 463 -18.87 -72.59 -60.46
CA GLU A 463 -20.33 -72.53 -60.34
C GLU A 463 -20.71 -71.53 -59.22
N LEU A 464 -21.51 -70.51 -59.54
CA LEU A 464 -21.99 -69.45 -58.64
C LEU A 464 -23.52 -69.40 -58.66
N SER A 465 -24.15 -69.62 -57.50
CA SER A 465 -25.61 -69.75 -57.29
C SER A 465 -26.39 -68.43 -57.50
N ALA A 466 -27.15 -68.31 -58.59
CA ALA A 466 -27.89 -67.10 -58.98
C ALA A 466 -29.05 -66.72 -58.03
N ARG A 467 -29.23 -65.41 -57.81
CA ARG A 467 -30.45 -64.77 -57.26
C ARG A 467 -31.24 -64.26 -58.49
N GLU A 468 -32.54 -64.57 -58.56
CA GLU A 468 -33.38 -64.48 -59.77
C GLU A 468 -33.45 -63.07 -60.41
N ILE A 469 -33.18 -63.02 -61.72
CA ILE A 469 -33.49 -61.91 -62.64
C ILE A 469 -34.99 -62.00 -63.01
N LYS A 470 -35.75 -60.91 -62.93
CA LYS A 470 -37.18 -60.91 -63.30
C LYS A 470 -37.38 -60.66 -64.82
N PRO A 471 -38.36 -61.32 -65.47
CA PRO A 471 -38.68 -61.05 -66.86
C PRO A 471 -39.21 -59.62 -67.05
N VAL A 472 -38.71 -58.94 -68.09
CA VAL A 472 -39.05 -57.55 -68.40
C VAL A 472 -40.37 -57.47 -69.19
N PRO A 473 -41.40 -56.75 -68.72
CA PRO A 473 -42.66 -56.55 -69.45
C PRO A 473 -42.50 -55.66 -70.69
N GLU A 474 -43.44 -55.77 -71.66
CA GLU A 474 -43.47 -54.89 -72.84
C GLU A 474 -44.10 -53.52 -72.52
N GLY A 475 -43.70 -52.48 -73.25
CA GLY A 475 -44.30 -51.14 -73.13
C GLY A 475 -43.73 -50.25 -72.01
N ILE A 476 -42.53 -50.57 -71.51
CA ILE A 476 -41.87 -49.79 -70.46
C ILE A 476 -41.37 -48.48 -71.06
N THR A 477 -41.66 -47.36 -70.42
CA THR A 477 -41.14 -46.04 -70.81
C THR A 477 -40.09 -45.50 -69.84
N ARG A 478 -39.93 -46.15 -68.68
CA ARG A 478 -39.03 -45.72 -67.60
C ARG A 478 -38.51 -46.89 -66.78
N LEU A 479 -37.20 -46.89 -66.50
CA LEU A 479 -36.48 -47.84 -65.66
C LEU A 479 -35.71 -47.05 -64.58
N GLN A 480 -35.64 -47.58 -63.36
CA GLN A 480 -35.19 -46.81 -62.20
C GLN A 480 -33.99 -47.45 -61.49
N ASP A 481 -33.03 -46.62 -61.08
CA ASP A 481 -31.96 -46.89 -60.13
C ASP A 481 -31.16 -48.18 -60.38
N PHE A 482 -30.55 -48.26 -61.57
CA PHE A 482 -29.69 -49.38 -61.93
C PHE A 482 -28.46 -49.47 -61.02
N ASN A 483 -28.19 -50.64 -60.46
CA ASN A 483 -26.97 -50.89 -59.70
C ASN A 483 -26.28 -52.18 -60.17
N VAL A 484 -24.99 -52.32 -59.86
CA VAL A 484 -24.20 -53.49 -60.25
C VAL A 484 -24.61 -54.69 -59.40
N HIS A 485 -25.20 -55.70 -60.04
CA HIS A 485 -25.46 -57.00 -59.44
C HIS A 485 -24.77 -58.08 -60.26
N ARG A 486 -23.72 -58.71 -59.69
CA ARG A 486 -22.95 -59.81 -60.30
C ARG A 486 -22.67 -59.63 -61.79
N HIS A 487 -21.94 -58.55 -62.13
CA HIS A 487 -21.54 -58.20 -63.50
C HIS A 487 -22.65 -57.75 -64.45
N THR A 488 -23.91 -57.68 -64.02
CA THR A 488 -25.03 -57.11 -64.78
C THR A 488 -25.58 -55.86 -64.09
N LEU A 489 -26.28 -55.01 -64.83
CA LEU A 489 -26.98 -53.85 -64.28
C LEU A 489 -28.44 -54.24 -64.07
N VAL A 490 -28.93 -54.09 -62.84
CA VAL A 490 -30.31 -54.43 -62.48
C VAL A 490 -31.00 -53.20 -61.88
N ASP A 491 -32.20 -52.90 -62.36
CA ASP A 491 -33.03 -51.78 -61.90
C ASP A 491 -33.68 -52.09 -60.52
N ALA A 492 -34.31 -51.09 -59.91
CA ALA A 492 -35.00 -51.22 -58.62
C ALA A 492 -36.14 -52.26 -58.60
N ASN A 493 -36.70 -52.59 -59.77
CA ASN A 493 -37.79 -53.57 -59.91
C ASN A 493 -37.28 -55.01 -60.11
N GLY A 494 -35.98 -55.18 -60.39
CA GLY A 494 -35.33 -56.47 -60.65
C GLY A 494 -35.18 -56.80 -62.14
N TYR A 495 -35.31 -55.80 -63.02
CA TYR A 495 -35.11 -55.93 -64.47
C TYR A 495 -33.65 -55.75 -64.85
N GLU A 496 -33.13 -56.70 -65.62
CA GLU A 496 -31.76 -56.65 -66.14
C GLU A 496 -31.69 -55.67 -67.32
N TRP A 497 -30.66 -54.83 -67.35
CA TRP A 497 -30.52 -53.71 -68.26
C TRP A 497 -30.50 -54.11 -69.73
N TYR A 498 -29.70 -55.10 -70.11
CA TYR A 498 -29.58 -55.51 -71.52
C TYR A 498 -30.88 -56.15 -72.03
N ALA A 499 -31.64 -56.83 -71.17
CA ALA A 499 -32.98 -57.29 -71.52
C ALA A 499 -34.03 -56.16 -71.54
N ALA A 500 -33.84 -55.10 -70.75
CA ALA A 500 -34.76 -53.98 -70.65
C ALA A 500 -34.54 -52.88 -71.71
N SER A 501 -33.31 -52.72 -72.19
CA SER A 501 -32.94 -51.78 -73.25
C SER A 501 -33.58 -52.16 -74.60
N GLU A 502 -33.86 -53.45 -74.84
CA GLU A 502 -34.60 -53.90 -76.03
C GLU A 502 -36.10 -53.59 -75.97
N LYS A 503 -36.66 -53.41 -74.77
CA LYS A 503 -38.11 -53.30 -74.54
C LYS A 503 -38.59 -51.91 -74.12
N ILE A 504 -37.66 -51.00 -73.83
CA ILE A 504 -37.97 -49.62 -73.47
C ILE A 504 -38.43 -48.84 -74.72
N GLN A 505 -39.55 -48.13 -74.60
CA GLN A 505 -40.14 -47.34 -75.69
C GLN A 505 -39.71 -45.88 -75.62
N GLY A 506 -39.27 -45.34 -76.76
CA GLY A 506 -38.92 -43.92 -76.94
C GLY A 506 -38.15 -43.71 -78.25
N LYS A 507 -38.07 -42.46 -78.71
CA LYS A 507 -37.24 -42.08 -79.87
C LYS A 507 -35.81 -41.71 -79.46
N TYR A 508 -35.67 -41.17 -78.26
CA TYR A 508 -34.41 -40.85 -77.61
C TYR A 508 -34.44 -41.42 -76.18
N PHE A 509 -33.29 -41.84 -75.67
CA PHE A 509 -33.16 -42.41 -74.34
C PHE A 509 -32.25 -41.51 -73.51
N VAL A 510 -32.72 -41.11 -72.33
CA VAL A 510 -31.98 -40.22 -71.42
C VAL A 510 -31.68 -40.94 -70.11
N GLY A 511 -30.41 -40.93 -69.70
CA GLY A 511 -29.96 -41.39 -68.39
C GLY A 511 -29.90 -40.22 -67.41
N TYR A 512 -30.58 -40.34 -66.27
CA TYR A 512 -30.66 -39.30 -65.25
C TYR A 512 -30.47 -39.85 -63.83
N PHE A 513 -29.98 -38.99 -62.93
CA PHE A 513 -29.88 -39.28 -61.49
C PHE A 513 -31.22 -39.05 -60.76
N ASP A 514 -31.32 -39.45 -59.50
CA ASP A 514 -32.53 -39.35 -58.66
C ASP A 514 -33.12 -37.92 -58.59
N ASN A 515 -32.28 -36.89 -58.75
CA ASN A 515 -32.68 -35.49 -58.79
C ASN A 515 -33.21 -35.03 -60.18
N GLY A 516 -33.35 -35.96 -61.13
CA GLY A 516 -33.81 -35.71 -62.49
C GLY A 516 -32.72 -35.23 -63.45
N VAL A 517 -31.49 -34.96 -63.01
CA VAL A 517 -30.43 -34.39 -63.87
C VAL A 517 -29.97 -35.40 -64.91
N ILE A 518 -30.04 -35.02 -66.19
CA ILE A 518 -29.66 -35.86 -67.33
C ILE A 518 -28.16 -35.68 -67.61
N VAL A 519 -27.41 -36.79 -67.62
CA VAL A 519 -25.96 -36.78 -67.87
C VAL A 519 -25.55 -37.57 -69.10
N VAL A 520 -26.47 -38.33 -69.70
CA VAL A 520 -26.21 -39.10 -70.91
C VAL A 520 -27.49 -39.22 -71.72
N SER A 521 -27.36 -39.26 -73.04
CA SER A 521 -28.47 -39.49 -73.95
C SER A 521 -27.98 -40.18 -75.21
N ASP A 522 -28.79 -41.07 -75.77
CA ASP A 522 -28.54 -41.64 -77.08
C ASP A 522 -29.86 -41.90 -77.83
N THR A 523 -29.78 -42.11 -79.13
CA THR A 523 -30.89 -42.63 -79.95
C THR A 523 -31.06 -44.13 -79.79
N ASP A 524 -30.03 -44.84 -79.34
CA ASP A 524 -30.06 -46.27 -79.08
C ASP A 524 -29.92 -46.55 -77.57
N ALA A 525 -30.95 -47.18 -77.00
CA ALA A 525 -30.96 -47.52 -75.57
C ALA A 525 -29.74 -48.36 -75.18
N SER A 526 -29.25 -49.24 -76.06
CA SER A 526 -28.14 -50.15 -75.75
C SER A 526 -26.77 -49.45 -75.61
N MET A 527 -26.62 -48.23 -76.13
CA MET A 527 -25.39 -47.43 -76.00
C MET A 527 -25.23 -46.77 -74.63
N LEU A 528 -26.26 -46.85 -73.78
CA LEU A 528 -26.22 -46.33 -72.42
C LEU A 528 -25.63 -47.38 -71.46
N PHE A 529 -24.83 -46.90 -70.51
CA PHE A 529 -24.36 -47.69 -69.37
C PHE A 529 -24.88 -47.06 -68.06
N PRO A 530 -26.13 -47.33 -67.66
CA PRO A 530 -26.82 -46.57 -66.61
C PRO A 530 -26.42 -46.99 -65.19
N ARG A 531 -25.14 -47.17 -64.88
CA ARG A 531 -24.72 -47.53 -63.52
C ARG A 531 -25.00 -46.39 -62.53
N GLY A 532 -25.83 -46.63 -61.53
CA GLY A 532 -26.25 -45.67 -60.51
C GLY A 532 -27.26 -44.65 -61.02
N MET A 533 -28.05 -45.02 -62.04
CA MET A 533 -28.89 -44.09 -62.79
C MET A 533 -30.24 -44.69 -63.16
N SER A 534 -31.19 -43.82 -63.48
CA SER A 534 -32.47 -44.15 -64.09
C SER A 534 -32.44 -43.85 -65.60
N VAL A 535 -33.24 -44.57 -66.40
CA VAL A 535 -33.37 -44.35 -67.87
C VAL A 535 -34.83 -44.11 -68.24
N ALA A 536 -35.07 -43.13 -69.12
CA ALA A 536 -36.40 -42.87 -69.68
C ALA A 536 -36.34 -42.75 -71.21
N GLY A 537 -37.34 -43.29 -71.88
CA GLY A 537 -37.57 -43.07 -73.31
C GLY A 537 -38.45 -41.85 -73.54
N VAL A 538 -38.03 -40.97 -74.45
CA VAL A 538 -38.72 -39.72 -74.79
C VAL A 538 -38.87 -39.57 -76.30
N ASP A 539 -39.96 -38.94 -76.74
CA ASP A 539 -40.27 -38.81 -78.17
C ASP A 539 -39.57 -37.63 -78.86
N SER A 540 -39.10 -36.65 -78.10
CA SER A 540 -38.40 -35.47 -78.63
C SER A 540 -37.45 -34.85 -77.60
N LEU A 541 -36.39 -34.22 -78.10
CA LEU A 541 -35.43 -33.46 -77.31
C LEU A 541 -35.54 -31.95 -77.61
N PRO A 542 -35.40 -31.06 -76.61
CA PRO A 542 -35.41 -29.61 -76.82
C PRO A 542 -34.27 -29.13 -77.73
N LYS A 543 -34.47 -28.00 -78.42
CA LYS A 543 -33.43 -27.37 -79.24
C LYS A 543 -32.25 -26.92 -78.36
N GLY A 544 -31.03 -27.35 -78.70
CA GLY A 544 -29.82 -27.04 -77.93
C GLY A 544 -29.58 -28.00 -76.75
N PHE A 545 -30.33 -29.10 -76.66
CA PHE A 545 -30.11 -30.12 -75.65
C PHE A 545 -28.70 -30.73 -75.73
N LYS A 546 -28.05 -30.84 -74.57
CA LYS A 546 -26.76 -31.52 -74.38
C LYS A 546 -26.81 -32.32 -73.09
N PRO A 547 -26.36 -33.59 -73.08
CA PRO A 547 -26.23 -34.37 -71.85
C PRO A 547 -24.98 -33.95 -71.08
N ASP A 548 -24.95 -32.70 -70.61
CA ASP A 548 -23.81 -32.08 -69.92
C ASP A 548 -23.82 -32.33 -68.40
N GLY A 549 -24.88 -32.94 -67.87
CA GLY A 549 -25.08 -33.14 -66.44
C GLY A 549 -25.31 -31.86 -65.66
N GLU A 550 -25.55 -30.74 -66.34
CA GLU A 550 -25.69 -29.44 -65.74
C GLU A 550 -27.04 -28.80 -66.07
N ASN A 551 -27.42 -28.71 -67.34
CA ASN A 551 -28.45 -27.77 -67.81
C ASN A 551 -29.83 -28.40 -68.05
N TRP A 552 -29.94 -29.73 -68.04
CA TRP A 552 -31.16 -30.43 -68.42
C TRP A 552 -31.60 -31.45 -67.37
N VAL A 553 -32.90 -31.47 -67.10
CA VAL A 553 -33.54 -32.44 -66.20
C VAL A 553 -34.69 -33.16 -66.89
N PHE A 554 -34.94 -34.39 -66.47
CA PHE A 554 -36.13 -35.14 -66.81
C PHE A 554 -37.18 -34.92 -65.71
N ASP A 555 -38.32 -34.31 -66.07
CA ASP A 555 -39.39 -33.96 -65.11
C ASP A 555 -40.34 -35.12 -64.78
N GLY A 556 -40.04 -36.33 -65.25
CA GLY A 556 -40.90 -37.51 -65.16
C GLY A 556 -41.71 -37.79 -66.43
N THR A 557 -41.80 -36.81 -67.34
CA THR A 557 -42.56 -36.91 -68.60
C THR A 557 -41.75 -36.45 -69.81
N ARG A 558 -40.94 -35.40 -69.68
CA ARG A 558 -40.17 -34.78 -70.76
C ARG A 558 -38.88 -34.16 -70.26
N VAL A 559 -37.99 -33.86 -71.19
CA VAL A 559 -36.74 -33.13 -70.92
C VAL A 559 -37.04 -31.64 -70.85
N VAL A 560 -36.71 -31.01 -69.73
CA VAL A 560 -36.89 -29.57 -69.49
C VAL A 560 -35.59 -28.92 -69.04
N PRO A 561 -35.41 -27.60 -69.29
CA PRO A 561 -34.28 -26.88 -68.73
C PRO A 561 -34.27 -26.96 -67.20
N ARG A 562 -33.11 -27.22 -66.63
CA ARG A 562 -32.95 -27.26 -65.17
C ARG A 562 -33.16 -25.87 -64.59
N ILE A 563 -34.06 -25.77 -63.61
CA ILE A 563 -34.18 -24.59 -62.76
C ILE A 563 -33.21 -24.79 -61.59
N TYR A 564 -32.16 -23.97 -61.54
CA TYR A 564 -31.20 -24.01 -60.44
C TYR A 564 -31.81 -23.34 -59.20
N THR A 565 -31.55 -23.94 -58.03
CA THR A 565 -31.77 -23.25 -56.75
C THR A 565 -30.79 -22.10 -56.59
N THR A 566 -31.12 -21.13 -55.72
CA THR A 566 -30.22 -19.99 -55.42
C THR A 566 -28.83 -20.46 -54.99
N ALA A 567 -28.74 -21.52 -54.18
CA ALA A 567 -27.46 -22.09 -53.73
C ALA A 567 -26.63 -22.67 -54.89
N GLU A 568 -27.28 -23.36 -55.84
CA GLU A 568 -26.61 -23.92 -57.02
C GLU A 568 -26.17 -22.83 -58.01
N THR A 569 -26.98 -21.77 -58.17
CA THR A 569 -26.61 -20.59 -58.97
C THR A 569 -25.37 -19.91 -58.40
N VAL A 570 -25.32 -19.68 -57.08
CA VAL A 570 -24.16 -19.12 -56.39
C VAL A 570 -22.93 -20.02 -56.54
N ALA A 571 -23.10 -21.34 -56.40
CA ALA A 571 -22.01 -22.29 -56.58
C ALA A 571 -21.45 -22.27 -58.02
N ARG A 572 -22.33 -22.16 -59.02
CA ARG A 572 -21.94 -22.04 -60.44
C ARG A 572 -21.22 -20.72 -60.72
N ASN A 573 -21.76 -19.60 -60.22
CA ASN A 573 -21.10 -18.30 -60.32
C ASN A 573 -19.70 -18.35 -59.70
N ARG A 574 -19.54 -19.02 -58.55
CA ARG A 574 -18.24 -19.19 -57.89
C ARG A 574 -17.27 -20.08 -58.70
N ARG A 575 -17.74 -21.16 -59.32
CA ARG A 575 -16.92 -22.00 -60.22
C ARG A 575 -16.43 -21.22 -61.44
N GLU A 576 -17.32 -20.48 -62.09
CA GLU A 576 -16.96 -19.64 -63.25
C GLU A 576 -16.01 -18.50 -62.87
N PHE A 577 -16.24 -17.84 -61.73
CA PHE A 577 -15.31 -16.85 -61.20
C PHE A 577 -13.91 -17.46 -61.00
N ASN A 578 -13.82 -18.61 -60.32
CA ASN A 578 -12.55 -19.30 -60.09
C ASN A 578 -11.87 -19.70 -61.41
N ARG A 579 -12.63 -20.23 -62.39
CA ARG A 579 -12.11 -20.58 -63.72
C ARG A 579 -11.47 -19.37 -64.42
N ARG A 580 -12.18 -18.23 -64.43
CA ARG A 580 -11.72 -16.99 -65.06
C ARG A 580 -10.51 -16.38 -64.34
N VAL A 581 -10.51 -16.37 -63.00
CA VAL A 581 -9.38 -15.87 -62.19
C VAL A 581 -8.14 -16.74 -62.36
N THR A 582 -8.28 -18.07 -62.32
CA THR A 582 -7.14 -18.99 -62.51
C THR A 582 -6.51 -18.79 -63.88
N LYS A 583 -7.31 -18.68 -64.94
CA LYS A 583 -6.80 -18.44 -66.30
C LYS A 583 -6.10 -17.08 -66.44
N ALA A 584 -6.66 -16.03 -65.84
CA ALA A 584 -6.04 -14.71 -65.80
C ALA A 584 -4.70 -14.72 -65.04
N ARG A 585 -4.63 -15.38 -63.87
CA ARG A 585 -3.39 -15.54 -63.09
C ARG A 585 -2.32 -16.32 -63.83
N HIS A 586 -2.69 -17.44 -64.47
CA HIS A 586 -1.76 -18.22 -65.30
C HIS A 586 -1.16 -17.38 -66.43
N ALA A 587 -1.95 -16.50 -67.07
CA ALA A 587 -1.45 -15.62 -68.11
C ALA A 587 -0.63 -14.43 -67.57
N ALA A 588 -0.96 -13.93 -66.36
CA ALA A 588 -0.27 -12.79 -65.74
C ALA A 588 1.10 -13.16 -65.17
N TRP A 589 1.25 -14.33 -64.55
CA TRP A 589 2.46 -14.75 -63.84
C TRP A 589 3.78 -14.55 -64.63
N PRO A 590 3.94 -15.05 -65.87
CA PRO A 590 5.18 -14.84 -66.62
C PRO A 590 5.44 -13.37 -66.96
N LEU A 591 4.39 -12.55 -67.14
CA LEU A 591 4.51 -11.12 -67.39
C LEU A 591 4.92 -10.35 -66.13
N GLU A 592 4.39 -10.74 -64.96
CA GLU A 592 4.78 -10.19 -63.66
C GLU A 592 6.25 -10.49 -63.35
N CYS A 593 6.71 -11.72 -63.62
CA CYS A 593 8.12 -12.08 -63.53
C CYS A 593 8.99 -11.18 -64.42
N ALA A 594 8.64 -11.02 -65.71
CA ALA A 594 9.39 -10.19 -66.65
C ALA A 594 9.43 -8.70 -66.24
N VAL A 595 8.37 -8.17 -65.63
CA VAL A 595 8.35 -6.80 -65.09
C VAL A 595 9.27 -6.69 -63.87
N SER A 596 9.22 -7.67 -62.96
CA SER A 596 10.01 -7.67 -61.73
C SER A 596 11.52 -7.80 -61.98
N THR A 597 11.92 -8.48 -63.07
CA THR A 597 13.33 -8.62 -63.48
C THR A 597 13.82 -7.48 -64.36
N GLY A 598 12.93 -6.56 -64.77
CA GLY A 598 13.25 -5.44 -65.66
C GLY A 598 13.39 -5.84 -67.14
N GLU A 599 12.96 -7.04 -67.52
CA GLU A 599 13.09 -7.61 -68.88
C GLU A 599 11.83 -7.42 -69.76
N ALA A 600 10.73 -6.90 -69.20
CA ALA A 600 9.47 -6.71 -69.92
C ALA A 600 9.50 -5.55 -70.93
N THR A 601 9.00 -5.81 -72.14
CA THR A 601 8.73 -4.78 -73.16
C THR A 601 7.49 -3.93 -72.81
N HIS A 602 7.37 -2.72 -73.39
CA HIS A 602 6.18 -1.88 -73.21
C HIS A 602 4.87 -2.56 -73.63
N ALA A 603 4.89 -3.42 -74.65
CA ALA A 603 3.71 -4.18 -75.07
C ALA A 603 3.31 -5.27 -74.05
N GLN A 604 4.29 -5.91 -73.41
CA GLN A 604 4.06 -6.88 -72.33
C GLN A 604 3.53 -6.21 -71.06
N GLN A 605 4.03 -5.01 -70.73
CA GLN A 605 3.51 -4.21 -69.62
C GLN A 605 2.05 -3.78 -69.86
N ALA A 606 1.70 -3.34 -71.07
CA ALA A 606 0.32 -3.00 -71.43
C ALA A 606 -0.62 -4.22 -71.35
N THR A 607 -0.16 -5.39 -71.82
CA THR A 607 -0.93 -6.64 -71.74
C THR A 607 -1.16 -7.08 -70.29
N LEU A 608 -0.14 -6.97 -69.44
CA LEU A 608 -0.27 -7.27 -68.01
C LEU A 608 -1.29 -6.36 -67.33
N LEU A 609 -1.27 -5.06 -67.64
CA LEU A 609 -2.21 -4.09 -67.10
C LEU A 609 -3.67 -4.41 -67.48
N ASP A 610 -3.92 -4.84 -68.73
CA ASP A 610 -5.25 -5.23 -69.19
C ASP A 610 -5.76 -6.51 -68.47
N ILE A 611 -4.87 -7.48 -68.22
CA ILE A 611 -5.22 -8.69 -67.45
C ILE A 611 -5.52 -8.33 -65.99
N GLN A 612 -4.71 -7.46 -65.38
CA GLN A 612 -4.93 -7.01 -64.00
C GLN A 612 -6.25 -6.25 -63.85
N ARG A 613 -6.59 -5.36 -64.80
CA ARG A 613 -7.89 -4.68 -64.84
C ARG A 613 -9.05 -5.65 -64.98
N TYR A 614 -8.91 -6.68 -65.82
CA TYR A 614 -9.91 -7.72 -65.95
C TYR A 614 -10.13 -8.50 -64.63
N VAL A 615 -9.07 -8.82 -63.88
CA VAL A 615 -9.19 -9.46 -62.56
C VAL A 615 -9.90 -8.55 -61.55
N VAL A 616 -9.60 -7.25 -61.54
CA VAL A 616 -10.32 -6.28 -60.69
C VAL A 616 -11.80 -6.23 -61.05
N ASN A 617 -12.13 -6.20 -62.34
CA ASN A 617 -13.53 -6.21 -62.79
C ASN A 617 -14.24 -7.52 -62.45
N LEU A 618 -13.54 -8.67 -62.47
CA LEU A 618 -14.10 -9.95 -62.02
C LEU A 618 -14.43 -9.92 -60.53
N GLN A 619 -13.59 -9.32 -59.69
CA GLN A 619 -13.82 -9.20 -58.24
C GLN A 619 -15.05 -8.35 -57.89
N ALA A 620 -15.46 -7.45 -58.78
CA ALA A 620 -16.65 -6.62 -58.62
C ALA A 620 -17.95 -7.31 -59.05
N VAL A 621 -17.90 -8.53 -59.61
CA VAL A 621 -19.09 -9.28 -60.03
C VAL A 621 -19.84 -9.80 -58.79
N ASP A 622 -21.12 -9.46 -58.68
CA ASP A 622 -21.99 -10.04 -57.67
C ASP A 622 -22.27 -11.52 -57.99
N LEU A 623 -21.89 -12.41 -57.08
CA LEU A 623 -22.05 -13.85 -57.22
C LEU A 623 -23.33 -14.36 -56.54
N ALA A 624 -24.06 -13.52 -55.81
CA ALA A 624 -25.13 -13.91 -54.89
C ALA A 624 -26.52 -14.08 -55.56
N GLU A 625 -26.77 -13.47 -56.73
CA GLU A 625 -28.08 -13.51 -57.40
C GLU A 625 -27.97 -13.71 -58.91
N GLY A 626 -28.91 -14.50 -59.48
CA GLY A 626 -29.09 -14.68 -60.92
C GLY A 626 -27.86 -15.25 -61.67
N PRO A 627 -27.94 -15.35 -63.01
CA PRO A 627 -26.75 -15.57 -63.83
C PRO A 627 -25.87 -14.32 -63.76
N ALA A 628 -24.66 -14.44 -63.22
CA ALA A 628 -23.75 -13.31 -63.07
C ALA A 628 -23.39 -12.68 -64.45
N ALA A 629 -23.39 -11.34 -64.50
CA ALA A 629 -22.96 -10.59 -65.68
C ALA A 629 -21.43 -10.52 -65.73
N TRP A 630 -20.82 -11.26 -66.65
CA TRP A 630 -19.37 -11.37 -66.72
C TRP A 630 -18.72 -10.26 -67.55
N PRO A 631 -17.62 -9.64 -67.08
CA PRO A 631 -16.85 -8.70 -67.88
C PRO A 631 -16.24 -9.40 -69.10
N THR A 632 -16.07 -8.65 -70.20
CA THR A 632 -15.45 -9.15 -71.43
C THR A 632 -13.94 -9.39 -71.20
N PRO A 633 -13.42 -10.58 -71.54
CA PRO A 633 -11.99 -10.89 -71.40
C PRO A 633 -11.15 -10.10 -72.42
N PRO A 634 -9.90 -9.72 -72.08
CA PRO A 634 -8.91 -9.24 -73.05
C PRO A 634 -8.65 -10.29 -74.15
N ALA A 635 -8.37 -9.84 -75.38
CA ALA A 635 -8.17 -10.73 -76.54
C ALA A 635 -7.02 -11.75 -76.37
N THR A 636 -6.08 -11.48 -75.47
CA THR A 636 -4.97 -12.38 -75.10
C THR A 636 -5.42 -13.56 -74.22
N LEU A 637 -6.58 -13.46 -73.56
CA LEU A 637 -7.24 -14.56 -72.88
C LEU A 637 -8.25 -15.21 -73.83
N SER A 638 -7.76 -16.10 -74.69
CA SER A 638 -8.63 -16.98 -75.48
C SER A 638 -9.44 -17.87 -74.53
N LEU A 639 -10.66 -17.46 -74.21
CA LEU A 639 -11.69 -18.32 -73.64
C LEU A 639 -12.43 -18.92 -74.84
N GLN A 640 -11.90 -20.02 -75.40
CA GLN A 640 -12.76 -20.86 -76.25
C GLN A 640 -13.95 -21.29 -75.38
N GLU A 641 -15.15 -20.95 -75.83
CA GLU A 641 -16.37 -21.60 -75.37
C GLU A 641 -16.27 -23.03 -75.89
N ASP A 642 -15.96 -23.98 -74.99
CA ASP A 642 -16.12 -25.39 -75.31
C ASP A 642 -17.59 -25.60 -75.65
N ALA A 643 -17.85 -25.76 -76.95
CA ALA A 643 -19.16 -25.66 -77.54
C ALA A 643 -20.10 -26.73 -77.00
#